data_AF-W2TLN3-F1
#
_entry.id   AF-W2TLN3-F1
#
_cell.length_a   1.000
_cell.length_b   1.000
_cell.length_c   1.000
_cell.angle_alpha   90.00
_cell.angle_beta   90.00
_cell.angle_gamma   90.00
#
_symmetry.space_group_name_H-M   'P 1'
#
loop_
_entity.id
_entity.type
_entity.pdbx_description
1 polymer ?
#
loop_
_entity_poly.entity_id
_entity_poly.type
_entity_poly.pdbx_seq_one_letter_code
_entity_poly.pdbx_strand_id
1 'polypeptide(L)'
;MAVTYGRHHMTIGPFEDSRHFVSMLVKCTNAAERDHYILLISKLALNKDNVRELINSQLLPILVDLAALAHLHSNVIEASSEQISEGSSAEWYYASHDNNKDKIGPLSFEKMKTLYADKTIFEKTAVWAAGMEKWEPLSKVPQFRWTVCLGQQGGVPLYNFTQLCSLCLDIMIQMCEFFPSRDENNSIVRPMPQVKKNLTEPVLLYQIVQLLLTYDPSIVQRVATLVHLVMQDNPFLPRLYLSGVFFFILMYNGSNVLPIARFLHYTHKKQAFRSALPGLEGASHSVLSPLLPAAAIFYLEEYGPDKYAEVFLGEFDNPEIIWSTQMRRHLIERIAVHVSDFSNRLTSNVKALYQYCPIPLIDYPELQNELFCYVYYLRHLCDRQRFPDWVIRDPIPFLRACLSAWFEELEKKPPVMSIEQARETLGLNTMEEGWQDPAVIRRAYFKLAARYHPDKNPEGREMFEKINTAYELLSSDAELSEYKYAGYGQLIRTIDLEAKNSSLFQEGGGALLRAAVELANYTLMSSALNAEQLRREQGLEALQTAFDRCVPVITESSLPTDMAVQVCEHICNCFATASSFEACCQRIAEMPSLFGNICRLLQFQDLPRLSAAAAQCICSMAVDTLLQTQLFQSGVLWQLVPHLFHYDYTLDEGGVSHSEESNKQALANRLARISCEALACLAGFREGTPENDGVQNSLRALLTSYVCRCMRTESNDAVLKTLNSNTENPYLIWDNGTRAELLEFVERHRTSREQTSELFGAEFQLSIHAKELVVGDIFVRIYNEQPTFPLLEPKKVAMDLLDYMGRYAGELTGQLKKPTNGNLIDIDWSSSNANKMSADEKVTMCAEALANLVSANPGVEILLIGHFHLIVAYLRARLYPKIQMATLKVSRLPSAVPKSTYPLCKEAVMILRLLIQKTGP
;
A
#
# COMPACT_ATOMS: atom_id res chain seq x y z
N MET A 1 -28.90 -62.32 19.58
CA MET A 1 -27.96 -62.41 18.45
C MET A 1 -26.72 -61.54 18.64
N ALA A 2 -26.86 -60.23 18.85
CA ALA A 2 -25.72 -59.31 19.01
C ALA A 2 -24.71 -59.75 20.08
N VAL A 3 -25.17 -60.18 21.26
CA VAL A 3 -24.31 -60.68 22.36
C VAL A 3 -23.48 -61.89 21.93
N THR A 4 -24.12 -62.88 21.32
CA THR A 4 -23.46 -64.12 20.86
C THR A 4 -22.44 -63.84 19.76
N TYR A 5 -22.84 -63.06 18.74
CA TYR A 5 -21.94 -62.72 17.63
C TYR A 5 -20.75 -61.88 18.12
N GLY A 6 -20.99 -60.88 18.97
CA GLY A 6 -19.92 -60.04 19.51
C GLY A 6 -18.85 -60.83 20.28
N ARG A 7 -19.19 -61.95 20.93
CA ARG A 7 -18.23 -62.81 21.65
C ARG A 7 -17.51 -63.83 20.76
N HIS A 8 -18.11 -64.21 19.64
CA HIS A 8 -17.67 -65.39 18.86
C HIS A 8 -17.60 -65.12 17.34
N HIS A 9 -17.53 -63.87 16.89
CA HIS A 9 -17.57 -63.51 15.47
C HIS A 9 -16.46 -64.17 14.63
N MET A 10 -15.28 -64.42 15.20
CA MET A 10 -14.20 -65.13 14.51
C MET A 10 -14.54 -66.59 14.23
N THR A 11 -15.28 -67.25 15.13
CA THR A 11 -15.71 -68.64 14.97
C THR A 11 -16.94 -68.75 14.09
N ILE A 12 -17.88 -67.81 14.20
CA ILE A 12 -19.12 -67.80 13.41
C ILE A 12 -18.85 -67.42 11.96
N GLY A 13 -17.88 -66.53 11.71
CA GLY A 13 -17.57 -66.04 10.37
C GLY A 13 -18.60 -65.02 9.85
N PRO A 14 -18.64 -64.78 8.52
CA PRO A 14 -19.58 -63.84 7.91
C PRO A 14 -21.03 -64.31 8.01
N PHE A 15 -21.95 -63.36 7.98
CA PHE A 15 -23.39 -63.53 8.11
C PHE A 15 -24.05 -63.12 6.78
N GLU A 16 -24.53 -64.10 6.02
CA GLU A 16 -25.07 -63.92 4.67
C GLU A 16 -26.26 -62.95 4.62
N ASP A 17 -27.12 -62.96 5.64
CA ASP A 17 -28.30 -62.11 5.72
C ASP A 17 -28.04 -60.70 6.30
N SER A 18 -26.77 -60.27 6.38
CA SER A 18 -26.41 -58.95 6.91
C SER A 18 -27.15 -57.80 6.20
N ARG A 19 -27.39 -57.91 4.89
CA ARG A 19 -28.21 -56.97 4.09
C ARG A 19 -29.67 -56.86 4.55
N HIS A 20 -30.24 -57.93 5.10
CA HIS A 20 -31.65 -57.95 5.51
C HIS A 20 -31.87 -57.03 6.72
N PHE A 21 -30.92 -56.98 7.66
CA PHE A 21 -30.98 -56.07 8.81
C PHE A 21 -30.96 -54.60 8.39
N VAL A 22 -30.20 -54.25 7.33
CA VAL A 22 -30.22 -52.90 6.78
C VAL A 22 -31.61 -52.58 6.19
N SER A 23 -32.21 -53.51 5.43
CA SER A 23 -33.58 -53.32 4.92
C SER A 23 -34.63 -53.19 6.02
N MET A 24 -34.48 -53.90 7.14
CA MET A 24 -35.40 -53.77 8.29
C MET A 24 -35.22 -52.42 8.99
N LEU A 25 -33.98 -51.97 9.20
CA LEU A 25 -33.67 -50.65 9.75
C LEU A 25 -34.27 -49.52 8.90
N VAL A 26 -34.17 -49.60 7.57
CA VAL A 26 -34.78 -48.61 6.64
C VAL A 26 -36.29 -48.51 6.78
N LYS A 27 -36.99 -49.55 7.28
CA LYS A 27 -38.45 -49.56 7.48
C LYS A 27 -38.88 -49.37 8.94
N CYS A 28 -37.94 -49.40 9.88
CA CYS A 28 -38.17 -49.28 11.31
C CYS A 28 -38.63 -47.88 11.75
N THR A 29 -39.81 -47.79 12.36
CA THR A 29 -40.34 -46.56 12.99
C THR A 29 -40.26 -46.60 14.51
N ASN A 30 -39.92 -47.75 15.10
CA ASN A 30 -39.80 -47.94 16.54
C ASN A 30 -38.37 -47.63 17.03
N ALA A 31 -38.21 -46.70 17.97
CA ALA A 31 -36.91 -46.29 18.47
C ALA A 31 -36.15 -47.41 19.21
N ALA A 32 -36.83 -48.27 19.96
CA ALA A 32 -36.20 -49.40 20.63
C ALA A 32 -35.70 -50.44 19.62
N GLU A 33 -36.51 -50.81 18.64
CA GLU A 33 -36.09 -51.77 17.59
C GLU A 33 -34.92 -51.23 16.75
N ARG A 34 -34.97 -49.95 16.37
CA ARG A 34 -33.88 -49.23 15.71
C ARG A 34 -32.56 -49.41 16.46
N ASP A 35 -32.55 -49.17 17.76
CA ASP A 35 -31.34 -49.28 18.57
C ASP A 35 -30.80 -50.70 18.63
N HIS A 36 -31.69 -51.70 18.73
CA HIS A 36 -31.28 -53.11 18.70
C HIS A 36 -30.71 -53.53 17.33
N TYR A 37 -31.27 -53.02 16.23
CA TYR A 37 -30.69 -53.23 14.90
C TYR A 37 -29.30 -52.60 14.79
N ILE A 38 -29.12 -51.37 15.26
CA ILE A 38 -27.80 -50.71 15.25
C ILE A 38 -26.79 -51.44 16.15
N LEU A 39 -27.20 -51.88 17.35
CA LEU A 39 -26.37 -52.71 18.21
C LEU A 39 -25.93 -53.99 17.49
N LEU A 40 -26.85 -54.68 16.82
CA LEU A 40 -26.51 -55.89 16.06
C LEU A 40 -25.55 -55.57 14.91
N ILE A 41 -25.83 -54.54 14.10
CA ILE A 41 -24.98 -54.10 13.00
C ILE A 41 -23.58 -53.77 13.50
N SER A 42 -23.45 -53.14 14.67
CA SER A 42 -22.14 -52.87 15.29
C SER A 42 -21.32 -54.14 15.56
N LYS A 43 -21.98 -55.25 15.88
CA LYS A 43 -21.31 -56.53 16.11
C LYS A 43 -21.02 -57.24 14.79
N LEU A 44 -21.93 -57.16 13.81
CA LEU A 44 -21.68 -57.69 12.47
C LEU A 44 -20.50 -56.99 11.79
N ALA A 45 -20.31 -55.69 12.06
CA ALA A 45 -19.21 -54.89 11.55
C ALA A 45 -17.82 -55.30 12.08
N LEU A 46 -17.71 -56.26 13.02
CA LEU A 46 -16.42 -56.82 13.47
C LEU A 46 -15.80 -57.82 12.47
N ASN A 47 -16.50 -58.14 11.38
CA ASN A 47 -16.04 -59.03 10.33
C ASN A 47 -15.97 -58.29 8.98
N LYS A 48 -14.83 -58.40 8.28
CA LYS A 48 -14.55 -57.67 7.03
C LYS A 48 -15.53 -57.97 5.89
N ASP A 49 -15.98 -59.22 5.75
CA ASP A 49 -16.88 -59.62 4.67
C ASP A 49 -18.31 -59.12 4.94
N ASN A 50 -18.76 -59.14 6.20
CA ASN A 50 -20.02 -58.48 6.58
C ASN A 50 -19.99 -56.99 6.26
N VAL A 51 -18.89 -56.31 6.58
CA VAL A 51 -18.75 -54.88 6.28
C VAL A 51 -18.93 -54.64 4.78
N ARG A 52 -18.37 -55.48 3.91
CA ARG A 52 -18.54 -55.37 2.45
C ARG A 52 -20.03 -55.41 2.06
N GLU A 53 -20.78 -56.38 2.60
CA GLU A 53 -22.23 -56.50 2.35
C GLU A 53 -23.04 -55.33 2.93
N LEU A 54 -22.69 -54.85 4.13
CA LEU A 54 -23.35 -53.71 4.76
C LEU A 54 -23.14 -52.41 3.95
N ILE A 55 -21.94 -52.19 3.41
CA ILE A 55 -21.66 -51.05 2.53
C ILE A 55 -22.48 -51.15 1.24
N ASN A 56 -22.51 -52.31 0.61
CA ASN A 56 -23.29 -52.56 -0.62
C ASN A 56 -24.80 -52.35 -0.40
N SER A 57 -25.26 -52.54 0.84
CA SER A 57 -26.66 -52.38 1.25
C SER A 57 -27.07 -50.94 1.56
N GLN A 58 -26.24 -49.93 1.27
CA GLN A 58 -26.53 -48.50 1.55
C GLN A 58 -26.73 -48.20 3.05
N LEU A 59 -25.95 -48.85 3.93
CA LEU A 59 -26.01 -48.58 5.36
C LEU A 59 -25.48 -47.19 5.74
N LEU A 60 -24.44 -46.69 5.06
CA LEU A 60 -23.72 -45.47 5.45
C LEU A 60 -24.63 -44.22 5.54
N PRO A 61 -25.51 -43.92 4.55
CA PRO A 61 -26.47 -42.81 4.68
C PRO A 61 -27.35 -42.91 5.93
N ILE A 62 -27.80 -44.13 6.28
CA ILE A 62 -28.66 -44.36 7.45
C ILE A 62 -27.91 -44.09 8.75
N LEU A 63 -26.64 -44.49 8.83
CA LEU A 63 -25.79 -44.20 10.00
C LEU A 63 -25.58 -42.69 10.17
N VAL A 64 -25.39 -41.95 9.07
CA VAL A 64 -25.26 -40.49 9.09
C VAL A 64 -26.58 -39.83 9.52
N ASP A 65 -27.73 -40.29 9.00
CA ASP A 65 -29.06 -39.83 9.40
C ASP A 65 -29.30 -39.98 10.91
N LEU A 66 -28.90 -41.13 11.46
CA LEU A 66 -29.03 -41.44 12.89
C LEU A 66 -28.06 -40.61 13.75
N ALA A 67 -26.82 -40.44 13.29
CA ALA A 67 -25.82 -39.64 13.98
C ALA A 67 -26.25 -38.16 14.06
N ALA A 68 -26.81 -37.61 12.98
CA ALA A 68 -27.28 -36.23 12.92
C ALA A 68 -28.36 -35.88 13.95
N LEU A 69 -29.08 -36.87 14.50
CA LEU A 69 -30.06 -36.66 15.57
C LEU A 69 -29.42 -36.15 16.88
N ALA A 70 -28.11 -36.29 17.05
CA ALA A 70 -27.38 -35.73 18.21
C ALA A 70 -27.54 -34.21 18.33
N HIS A 71 -27.76 -33.49 17.23
CA HIS A 71 -28.01 -32.05 17.22
C HIS A 71 -29.30 -31.62 17.93
N LEU A 72 -30.24 -32.56 18.16
CA LEU A 72 -31.49 -32.27 18.87
C LEU A 72 -31.33 -32.19 20.38
N HIS A 73 -30.19 -32.63 20.92
CA HIS A 73 -29.89 -32.65 22.37
C HIS A 73 -28.63 -31.85 22.73
N SER A 74 -27.93 -31.25 21.77
CA SER A 74 -26.72 -30.48 22.04
C SER A 74 -27.04 -29.12 22.64
N ASN A 75 -26.49 -28.83 23.82
CA ASN A 75 -26.48 -27.49 24.40
C ASN A 75 -25.63 -26.57 23.52
N VAL A 76 -26.28 -25.69 22.75
CA VAL A 76 -25.62 -24.73 21.87
C VAL A 76 -25.05 -23.59 22.74
N ILE A 77 -23.71 -23.56 22.87
CA ILE A 77 -22.84 -22.44 23.28
C ILE A 77 -22.94 -21.98 24.76
N GLU A 78 -21.89 -22.27 25.55
CA GLU A 78 -21.60 -21.66 26.87
C GLU A 78 -20.84 -20.32 26.77
N ALA A 79 -20.45 -19.86 25.57
CA ALA A 79 -19.62 -18.65 25.39
C ALA A 79 -20.40 -17.32 25.29
N SER A 80 -21.73 -17.35 25.25
CA SER A 80 -22.56 -16.14 25.25
C SER A 80 -23.94 -16.46 25.81
N SER A 81 -24.06 -16.37 27.13
CA SER A 81 -25.31 -16.53 27.89
C SER A 81 -26.43 -15.57 27.50
N GLU A 82 -26.19 -14.60 26.61
CA GLU A 82 -27.16 -13.58 26.17
C GLU A 82 -27.93 -13.93 24.88
N GLN A 83 -27.63 -15.03 24.18
CA GLN A 83 -28.29 -15.39 22.90
C GLN A 83 -29.02 -16.73 22.90
N ILE A 84 -29.31 -17.31 24.07
CA ILE A 84 -30.01 -18.58 24.20
C ILE A 84 -31.52 -18.35 24.04
N SER A 85 -32.01 -18.32 22.80
CA SER A 85 -33.39 -18.68 22.52
C SER A 85 -33.39 -20.10 21.95
N GLU A 86 -33.86 -21.06 22.74
CA GLU A 86 -34.05 -22.46 22.37
C GLU A 86 -34.72 -22.58 20.98
N GLY A 87 -34.11 -23.33 20.06
CA GLY A 87 -34.77 -23.95 18.89
C GLY A 87 -35.74 -23.06 18.08
N SER A 88 -35.56 -21.75 18.06
CA SER A 88 -36.57 -20.79 17.58
C SER A 88 -36.52 -20.56 16.07
N SER A 89 -35.48 -21.06 15.40
CA SER A 89 -35.32 -20.90 13.97
C SER A 89 -36.42 -21.66 13.22
N ALA A 90 -37.23 -20.91 12.48
CA ALA A 90 -38.32 -21.42 11.69
C ALA A 90 -37.77 -21.91 10.34
N GLU A 91 -37.72 -23.24 10.15
CA GLU A 91 -37.12 -23.88 8.95
C GLU A 91 -38.13 -24.73 8.16
N TRP A 92 -39.15 -25.26 8.83
CA TRP A 92 -40.03 -26.29 8.26
C TRP A 92 -41.30 -25.71 7.68
N TYR A 93 -41.73 -26.28 6.56
CA TYR A 93 -43.01 -26.01 5.94
C TYR A 93 -43.78 -27.31 5.79
N TYR A 94 -45.11 -27.23 5.88
CA TYR A 94 -45.99 -28.34 5.54
C TYR A 94 -47.04 -27.90 4.52
N ALA A 95 -47.52 -28.84 3.72
CA ALA A 95 -48.60 -28.59 2.76
C ALA A 95 -49.97 -28.80 3.44
N SER A 96 -50.89 -27.85 3.23
CA SER A 96 -52.29 -28.01 3.65
C SER A 96 -52.98 -29.16 2.91
N HIS A 97 -54.06 -29.69 3.49
CA HIS A 97 -54.82 -30.84 2.98
C HIS A 97 -55.45 -30.62 1.58
N ASP A 98 -55.53 -29.39 1.08
CA ASP A 98 -56.05 -29.07 -0.26
C ASP A 98 -54.94 -28.81 -1.30
N ASN A 99 -54.76 -29.75 -2.22
CA ASN A 99 -54.03 -29.62 -3.50
C ASN A 99 -52.55 -29.21 -3.49
N ASN A 100 -51.81 -29.32 -2.38
CA ASN A 100 -50.36 -28.98 -2.33
C ASN A 100 -50.00 -27.55 -2.78
N LYS A 101 -50.98 -26.64 -2.90
CA LYS A 101 -50.74 -25.26 -3.39
C LYS A 101 -50.37 -24.30 -2.26
N ASP A 102 -50.89 -24.53 -1.05
CA ASP A 102 -50.66 -23.64 0.09
C ASP A 102 -49.55 -24.18 0.99
N LYS A 103 -48.39 -23.50 0.92
CA LYS A 103 -47.21 -23.73 1.75
C LYS A 103 -47.37 -23.00 3.09
N ILE A 104 -47.52 -23.75 4.19
CA ILE A 104 -47.67 -23.18 5.54
C ILE A 104 -46.32 -23.21 6.27
N GLY A 105 -45.83 -22.06 6.70
CA GLY A 105 -44.58 -21.87 7.45
C GLY A 105 -43.86 -20.57 7.08
N PRO A 106 -42.59 -20.39 7.51
CA PRO A 106 -41.75 -21.38 8.17
C PRO A 106 -42.14 -21.61 9.63
N LEU A 107 -41.83 -22.80 10.15
CA LEU A 107 -42.12 -23.25 11.53
C LEU A 107 -40.88 -23.88 12.17
N SER A 108 -40.75 -23.73 13.50
CA SER A 108 -39.69 -24.40 14.26
C SER A 108 -39.98 -25.89 14.46
N PHE A 109 -38.96 -26.67 14.81
CA PHE A 109 -39.12 -28.09 15.14
C PHE A 109 -40.12 -28.33 16.29
N GLU A 110 -40.08 -27.51 17.34
CA GLU A 110 -41.05 -27.58 18.45
C GLU A 110 -42.48 -27.29 18.00
N LYS A 111 -42.65 -26.34 17.07
CA LYS A 111 -43.98 -26.04 16.52
C LYS A 111 -44.51 -27.21 15.66
N MET A 112 -43.63 -27.89 14.92
CA MET A 112 -44.00 -29.11 14.18
C MET A 112 -44.41 -30.25 15.13
N LYS A 113 -43.71 -30.44 16.26
CA LYS A 113 -44.09 -31.43 17.29
C LYS A 113 -45.47 -31.15 17.87
N THR A 114 -45.74 -29.91 18.24
CA THR A 114 -47.06 -29.50 18.78
C THR A 114 -48.17 -29.71 17.76
N LEU A 115 -47.97 -29.33 16.50
CA LEU A 115 -48.96 -29.58 15.43
C LEU A 115 -49.25 -31.08 15.22
N TYR A 116 -48.25 -31.95 15.39
CA TYR A 116 -48.46 -33.40 15.32
C TYR A 116 -49.23 -33.93 16.54
N ALA A 117 -48.86 -33.47 17.74
CA ALA A 117 -49.57 -33.82 18.98
C ALA A 117 -51.04 -33.37 18.96
N ASP A 118 -51.29 -32.18 18.41
CA ASP A 118 -52.61 -31.59 18.20
C ASP A 118 -53.37 -32.22 17.02
N LYS A 119 -52.77 -33.22 16.34
CA LYS A 119 -53.33 -33.91 15.16
C LYS A 119 -53.69 -32.99 14.00
N THR A 120 -52.94 -31.89 13.84
CA THR A 120 -53.03 -30.99 12.69
C THR A 120 -52.21 -31.50 11.50
N ILE A 121 -51.11 -32.20 11.77
CA ILE A 121 -50.28 -32.88 10.77
C ILE A 121 -50.11 -34.36 11.14
N PHE A 122 -49.88 -35.21 10.13
CA PHE A 122 -49.80 -36.68 10.26
C PHE A 122 -48.57 -37.23 9.54
N GLU A 123 -48.31 -38.53 9.67
CA GLU A 123 -47.15 -39.24 9.10
C GLU A 123 -47.01 -39.09 7.58
N LYS A 124 -48.14 -38.89 6.89
CA LYS A 124 -48.21 -38.70 5.43
C LYS A 124 -48.20 -37.24 4.99
N THR A 125 -48.30 -36.28 5.91
CA THR A 125 -48.28 -34.85 5.59
C THR A 125 -46.96 -34.52 4.92
N ALA A 126 -47.03 -33.87 3.75
CA ALA A 126 -45.86 -33.47 3.00
C ALA A 126 -45.18 -32.29 3.70
N VAL A 127 -43.90 -32.44 4.00
CA VAL A 127 -43.06 -31.43 4.63
C VAL A 127 -41.83 -31.11 3.78
N TRP A 128 -41.32 -29.89 3.92
CA TRP A 128 -40.13 -29.42 3.22
C TRP A 128 -39.37 -28.41 4.08
N ALA A 129 -38.05 -28.42 3.97
CA ALA A 129 -37.15 -27.42 4.53
C ALA A 129 -36.04 -27.09 3.53
N ALA A 130 -35.40 -25.94 3.70
CA ALA A 130 -34.26 -25.56 2.87
C ALA A 130 -33.16 -26.63 2.96
N GLY A 131 -32.69 -27.11 1.80
CA GLY A 131 -31.75 -28.22 1.69
C GLY A 131 -32.36 -29.58 1.33
N MET A 132 -33.70 -29.70 1.31
CA MET A 132 -34.38 -30.89 0.78
C MET A 132 -34.65 -30.74 -0.72
N GLU A 133 -34.38 -31.80 -1.50
CA GLU A 133 -34.62 -31.82 -2.96
C GLU A 133 -36.10 -31.71 -3.33
N LYS A 134 -36.98 -32.33 -2.52
CA LYS A 134 -38.42 -32.37 -2.75
C LYS A 134 -39.19 -32.44 -1.45
N TRP A 135 -40.49 -32.17 -1.54
CA TRP A 135 -41.43 -32.41 -0.45
C TRP A 135 -41.46 -33.91 -0.13
N GLU A 136 -41.29 -34.26 1.13
CA GLU A 136 -41.32 -35.65 1.60
C GLU A 136 -42.39 -35.81 2.69
N PRO A 137 -43.02 -37.00 2.80
CA PRO A 137 -43.87 -37.31 3.95
C PRO A 137 -43.11 -37.16 5.27
N LEU A 138 -43.76 -36.62 6.30
CA LEU A 138 -43.22 -36.45 7.65
C LEU A 138 -42.51 -37.71 8.16
N SER A 139 -43.11 -38.88 7.96
CA SER A 139 -42.56 -40.19 8.37
C SER A 139 -41.32 -40.67 7.60
N LYS A 140 -41.00 -40.07 6.46
CA LYS A 140 -39.79 -40.38 5.69
C LYS A 140 -38.60 -39.52 6.08
N VAL A 141 -38.82 -38.38 6.72
CA VAL A 141 -37.75 -37.49 7.19
C VAL A 141 -37.16 -38.07 8.48
N PRO A 142 -35.87 -38.46 8.53
CA PRO A 142 -35.27 -39.17 9.67
C PRO A 142 -35.48 -38.47 11.03
N GLN A 143 -35.35 -37.14 11.05
CA GLN A 143 -35.57 -36.30 12.23
C GLN A 143 -36.96 -36.54 12.82
N PHE A 144 -38.03 -36.43 12.03
CA PHE A 144 -39.40 -36.63 12.52
C PHE A 144 -39.72 -38.11 12.72
N ARG A 145 -39.25 -38.99 11.83
CA ARG A 145 -39.48 -40.42 11.89
C ARG A 145 -39.08 -41.03 13.22
N TRP A 146 -37.89 -40.70 13.72
CA TRP A 146 -37.32 -41.30 14.91
C TRP A 146 -37.45 -40.44 16.18
N THR A 147 -38.27 -39.38 16.13
CA THR A 147 -38.54 -38.51 17.30
C THR A 147 -40.02 -38.19 17.50
N VAL A 148 -40.78 -37.95 16.42
CA VAL A 148 -42.18 -37.49 16.46
C VAL A 148 -43.15 -38.60 16.04
N CYS A 149 -42.87 -39.30 14.93
CA CYS A 149 -43.72 -40.36 14.40
C CYS A 149 -43.57 -41.70 15.17
N LEU A 150 -43.27 -41.63 16.47
CA LEU A 150 -43.13 -42.78 17.34
C LEU A 150 -44.54 -43.28 17.69
N GLY A 151 -44.96 -44.39 17.11
CA GLY A 151 -46.29 -44.97 17.37
C GLY A 151 -46.52 -45.25 18.86
N GLN A 152 -47.79 -45.40 19.28
CA GLN A 152 -48.21 -45.61 20.68
C GLN A 152 -47.65 -46.88 21.36
N GLN A 153 -46.86 -47.71 20.64
CA GLN A 153 -46.22 -48.95 21.13
C GLN A 153 -44.69 -48.82 21.22
N GLY A 154 -44.16 -47.63 21.50
CA GLY A 154 -42.71 -47.40 21.61
C GLY A 154 -42.12 -47.99 22.88
N GLY A 155 -41.32 -49.06 22.74
CA GLY A 155 -40.47 -49.53 23.82
C GLY A 155 -39.42 -48.47 24.20
N VAL A 156 -38.82 -48.59 25.39
CA VAL A 156 -37.78 -47.67 25.85
C VAL A 156 -36.55 -47.80 24.92
N PRO A 157 -36.08 -46.70 24.29
CA PRO A 157 -34.85 -46.72 23.50
C PRO A 157 -33.66 -47.23 24.32
N LEU A 158 -32.74 -47.96 23.68
CA LEU A 158 -31.55 -48.47 24.35
C LEU A 158 -30.48 -47.37 24.50
N TYR A 159 -30.46 -46.41 23.59
CA TYR A 159 -29.46 -45.34 23.54
C TYR A 159 -30.12 -43.97 23.57
N ASN A 160 -29.49 -43.02 24.28
CA ASN A 160 -29.73 -41.61 23.99
C ASN A 160 -29.05 -41.23 22.64
N PHE A 161 -29.34 -40.04 22.11
CA PHE A 161 -28.82 -39.65 20.78
C PHE A 161 -27.30 -39.51 20.74
N THR A 162 -26.66 -39.10 21.84
CA THR A 162 -25.19 -39.04 21.93
C THR A 162 -24.57 -40.44 21.84
N GLN A 163 -25.09 -41.40 22.61
CA GLN A 163 -24.65 -42.81 22.60
C GLN A 163 -24.90 -43.46 21.23
N LEU A 164 -26.07 -43.20 20.63
CA LEU A 164 -26.41 -43.69 19.31
C LEU A 164 -25.47 -43.14 18.23
N CYS A 165 -25.17 -41.84 18.28
CA CYS A 165 -24.23 -41.18 17.39
C CYS A 165 -22.82 -41.78 17.53
N SER A 166 -22.32 -41.93 18.76
CA SER A 166 -21.02 -42.55 19.03
C SER A 166 -20.94 -43.98 18.49
N LEU A 167 -22.00 -44.78 18.65
CA LEU A 167 -22.06 -46.13 18.08
C LEU A 167 -22.08 -46.13 16.54
N CYS A 168 -22.81 -45.20 15.91
CA CYS A 168 -22.83 -45.05 14.45
C CYS A 168 -21.46 -44.65 13.90
N LEU A 169 -20.77 -43.71 14.57
CA LEU A 169 -19.42 -43.29 14.22
C LEU A 169 -18.41 -44.43 14.41
N ASP A 170 -18.49 -45.20 15.51
CA ASP A 170 -17.63 -46.37 15.76
C ASP A 170 -17.78 -47.42 14.65
N ILE A 171 -19.01 -47.66 14.19
CA ILE A 171 -19.26 -48.53 13.03
C ILE A 171 -18.54 -47.99 11.80
N MET A 172 -18.72 -46.71 11.45
CA MET A 172 -18.09 -46.12 10.27
C MET A 172 -16.55 -46.10 10.34
N ILE A 173 -15.98 -45.89 11.52
CA ILE A 173 -14.53 -45.97 11.76
C ILE A 173 -14.05 -47.39 11.52
N GLN A 174 -14.67 -48.39 12.14
CA GLN A 174 -14.35 -49.80 11.96
C GLN A 174 -14.41 -50.21 10.47
N MET A 175 -15.42 -49.71 9.74
CA MET A 175 -15.53 -49.96 8.30
C MET A 175 -14.38 -49.33 7.51
N CYS A 176 -13.95 -48.11 7.85
CA CYS A 176 -12.80 -47.46 7.24
C CYS A 176 -11.47 -48.17 7.53
N GLU A 177 -11.29 -48.72 8.73
CA GLU A 177 -10.08 -49.45 9.14
C GLU A 177 -9.92 -50.78 8.39
N PHE A 178 -11.02 -51.49 8.09
CA PHE A 178 -10.95 -52.72 7.29
C PHE A 178 -10.51 -52.51 5.83
N PHE A 179 -10.68 -51.30 5.32
CA PHE A 179 -10.36 -50.92 3.95
C PHE A 179 -9.49 -49.63 3.94
N PRO A 180 -8.20 -49.74 4.33
CA PRO A 180 -7.29 -48.61 4.42
C PRO A 180 -7.00 -47.99 3.03
N SER A 181 -6.56 -46.72 3.01
CA SER A 181 -6.18 -46.04 1.76
C SER A 181 -4.81 -46.47 1.24
N ARG A 182 -4.02 -47.15 2.08
CA ARG A 182 -2.68 -47.65 1.77
C ARG A 182 -2.56 -49.12 2.14
N ASP A 183 -1.77 -49.86 1.38
CA ASP A 183 -1.46 -51.26 1.65
C ASP A 183 -0.30 -51.42 2.66
N GLU A 184 0.11 -52.65 2.92
CA GLU A 184 1.21 -53.00 3.83
C GLU A 184 2.57 -52.41 3.39
N ASN A 185 2.73 -52.12 2.09
CA ASN A 185 3.92 -51.51 1.52
C ASN A 185 3.82 -49.97 1.45
N ASN A 186 2.84 -49.37 2.14
CA ASN A 186 2.56 -47.94 2.14
C ASN A 186 2.19 -47.37 0.76
N SER A 187 1.78 -48.21 -0.19
CA SER A 187 1.34 -47.81 -1.53
C SER A 187 -0.13 -47.44 -1.54
N ILE A 188 -0.50 -46.42 -2.33
CA ILE A 188 -1.88 -45.92 -2.39
C ILE A 188 -2.78 -46.95 -3.09
N VAL A 189 -3.87 -47.35 -2.43
CA VAL A 189 -4.87 -48.27 -2.98
C VAL A 189 -5.78 -47.53 -3.96
N ARG A 190 -5.82 -48.01 -5.22
CA ARG A 190 -6.70 -47.50 -6.29
C ARG A 190 -7.47 -48.65 -6.95
N PRO A 191 -8.78 -48.51 -7.21
CA PRO A 191 -9.64 -47.36 -6.89
C PRO A 191 -9.83 -47.18 -5.37
N MET A 192 -10.23 -45.97 -4.96
CA MET A 192 -10.46 -45.66 -3.54
C MET A 192 -11.47 -46.64 -2.91
N PRO A 193 -11.25 -47.10 -1.66
CA PRO A 193 -12.20 -47.92 -0.93
C PRO A 193 -13.63 -47.38 -0.95
N GLN A 194 -14.61 -48.25 -1.22
CA GLN A 194 -16.01 -47.85 -1.40
C GLN A 194 -16.59 -47.11 -0.19
N VAL A 195 -16.24 -47.52 1.04
CA VAL A 195 -16.65 -46.82 2.27
C VAL A 195 -16.20 -45.37 2.29
N LYS A 196 -14.93 -45.10 1.98
CA LYS A 196 -14.37 -43.74 1.95
C LYS A 196 -14.96 -42.93 0.80
N LYS A 197 -15.16 -43.56 -0.37
CA LYS A 197 -15.83 -42.92 -1.52
C LYS A 197 -17.25 -42.48 -1.17
N ASN A 198 -18.04 -43.34 -0.53
CA ASN A 198 -19.41 -43.00 -0.12
C ASN A 198 -19.43 -41.89 0.94
N LEU A 199 -18.56 -41.96 1.95
CA LEU A 199 -18.47 -40.94 3.02
C LEU A 199 -17.89 -39.60 2.54
N THR A 200 -17.30 -39.56 1.35
CA THR A 200 -16.82 -38.32 0.70
C THR A 200 -17.93 -37.63 -0.12
N GLU A 201 -19.09 -38.28 -0.29
CA GLU A 201 -20.24 -37.64 -0.91
C GLU A 201 -20.60 -36.36 -0.12
N PRO A 202 -20.78 -35.19 -0.78
CA PRO A 202 -20.87 -33.91 -0.10
C PRO A 202 -21.92 -33.84 1.01
N VAL A 203 -23.13 -34.38 0.79
CA VAL A 203 -24.22 -34.32 1.79
C VAL A 203 -23.83 -35.12 3.03
N LEU A 204 -23.33 -36.34 2.86
CA LEU A 204 -22.91 -37.20 3.97
C LEU A 204 -21.70 -36.61 4.70
N LEU A 205 -20.68 -36.18 3.98
CA LEU A 205 -19.47 -35.60 4.56
C LEU A 205 -19.79 -34.37 5.41
N TYR A 206 -20.63 -33.48 4.90
CA TYR A 206 -20.99 -32.23 5.58
C TYR A 206 -21.78 -32.55 6.85
N GLN A 207 -22.71 -33.49 6.81
CA GLN A 207 -23.45 -33.91 8.00
C GLN A 207 -22.56 -34.55 9.06
N ILE A 208 -21.56 -35.35 8.66
CA ILE A 208 -20.57 -35.92 9.59
C ILE A 208 -19.73 -34.82 10.22
N VAL A 209 -19.24 -33.87 9.41
CA VAL A 209 -18.44 -32.73 9.87
C VAL A 209 -19.24 -31.84 10.83
N GLN A 210 -20.51 -31.60 10.54
CA GLN A 210 -21.40 -30.77 11.38
C GLN A 210 -21.58 -31.32 12.79
N LEU A 211 -21.43 -32.64 13.01
CA LEU A 211 -21.47 -33.26 14.35
C LEU A 211 -20.44 -32.67 15.33
N LEU A 212 -19.40 -32.00 14.84
CA LEU A 212 -18.46 -31.24 15.67
C LEU A 212 -19.14 -30.13 16.49
N LEU A 213 -20.23 -29.57 15.97
CA LEU A 213 -21.06 -28.55 16.66
C LEU A 213 -21.93 -29.13 17.78
N THR A 214 -21.84 -30.44 18.06
CA THR A 214 -22.41 -31.01 19.29
C THR A 214 -21.58 -30.67 20.52
N TYR A 215 -20.29 -30.34 20.32
CA TYR A 215 -19.28 -30.11 21.37
C TYR A 215 -19.08 -31.27 22.36
N ASP A 216 -19.70 -32.42 22.11
CA ASP A 216 -19.53 -33.61 22.95
C ASP A 216 -18.14 -34.22 22.71
N PRO A 217 -17.29 -34.38 23.74
CA PRO A 217 -15.95 -34.92 23.58
C PRO A 217 -15.90 -36.29 22.90
N SER A 218 -16.89 -37.15 23.17
CA SER A 218 -16.92 -38.52 22.63
C SER A 218 -17.24 -38.53 21.13
N ILE A 219 -18.11 -37.62 20.67
CA ILE A 219 -18.48 -37.44 19.26
C ILE A 219 -17.33 -36.75 18.51
N VAL A 220 -16.82 -35.63 19.04
CA VAL A 220 -15.80 -34.81 18.38
C VAL A 220 -14.54 -35.62 18.06
N GLN A 221 -14.03 -36.40 19.02
CA GLN A 221 -12.87 -37.27 18.81
C GLN A 221 -13.12 -38.32 17.70
N ARG A 222 -14.30 -38.91 17.66
CA ARG A 222 -14.67 -39.90 16.65
C ARG A 222 -14.81 -39.28 15.27
N VAL A 223 -15.43 -38.10 15.17
CA VAL A 223 -15.54 -37.36 13.91
C VAL A 223 -14.16 -36.99 13.38
N ALA A 224 -13.28 -36.45 14.23
CA ALA A 224 -11.90 -36.13 13.84
C ALA A 224 -11.14 -37.37 13.34
N THR A 225 -11.29 -38.51 14.02
CA THR A 225 -10.69 -39.80 13.63
C THR A 225 -11.26 -40.31 12.30
N LEU A 226 -12.59 -40.30 12.15
CA LEU A 226 -13.27 -40.76 10.95
C LEU A 226 -12.88 -39.91 9.74
N VAL A 227 -12.95 -38.59 9.85
CA VAL A 227 -12.62 -37.68 8.74
C VAL A 227 -11.13 -37.78 8.40
N HIS A 228 -10.23 -37.98 9.38
CA HIS A 228 -8.82 -38.26 9.12
C HIS A 228 -8.64 -39.55 8.28
N LEU A 229 -9.29 -40.65 8.65
CA LEU A 229 -9.26 -41.90 7.89
C LEU A 229 -9.85 -41.76 6.49
N VAL A 230 -10.96 -41.03 6.34
CA VAL A 230 -11.65 -40.81 5.05
C VAL A 230 -10.81 -39.92 4.13
N MET A 231 -10.13 -38.90 4.66
CA MET A 231 -9.34 -37.94 3.88
C MET A 231 -7.95 -38.44 3.48
N GLN A 232 -7.48 -39.57 4.05
CA GLN A 232 -6.19 -40.14 3.68
C GLN A 232 -6.12 -40.48 2.18
N ASP A 233 -5.24 -39.80 1.44
CA ASP A 233 -5.04 -39.91 -0.02
C ASP A 233 -6.33 -39.71 -0.86
N ASN A 234 -7.22 -38.87 -0.33
CA ASN A 234 -8.53 -38.59 -0.91
C ASN A 234 -8.48 -37.42 -1.92
N PRO A 235 -8.90 -37.62 -3.19
CA PRO A 235 -8.95 -36.55 -4.19
C PRO A 235 -9.88 -35.38 -3.85
N PHE A 236 -10.80 -35.53 -2.89
CA PHE A 236 -11.66 -34.45 -2.42
C PHE A 236 -10.98 -33.52 -1.39
N LEU A 237 -9.88 -33.96 -0.76
CA LEU A 237 -9.18 -33.21 0.29
C LEU A 237 -8.92 -31.74 -0.10
N PRO A 238 -8.51 -31.39 -1.33
CA PRO A 238 -8.31 -29.99 -1.72
C PRO A 238 -9.53 -29.09 -1.50
N ARG A 239 -10.76 -29.63 -1.54
CA ARG A 239 -12.03 -28.90 -1.35
C ARG A 239 -12.66 -29.11 0.03
N LEU A 240 -12.00 -29.82 0.93
CA LEU A 240 -12.52 -30.15 2.26
C LEU A 240 -12.89 -28.91 3.08
N TYR A 241 -12.18 -27.79 2.90
CA TYR A 241 -12.45 -26.54 3.61
C TYR A 241 -13.88 -26.01 3.41
N LEU A 242 -14.52 -26.32 2.27
CA LEU A 242 -15.91 -25.94 1.96
C LEU A 242 -16.95 -26.61 2.88
N SER A 243 -16.59 -27.66 3.61
CA SER A 243 -17.47 -28.32 4.58
C SER A 243 -17.60 -27.56 5.90
N GLY A 244 -16.77 -26.54 6.16
CA GLY A 244 -16.72 -25.84 7.45
C GLY A 244 -15.94 -26.57 8.54
N VAL A 245 -15.33 -27.74 8.24
CA VAL A 245 -14.64 -28.58 9.25
C VAL A 245 -13.61 -27.80 10.08
N PHE A 246 -12.84 -26.91 9.47
CA PHE A 246 -11.81 -26.13 10.17
C PHE A 246 -12.40 -25.10 11.14
N PHE A 247 -13.57 -24.54 10.81
CA PHE A 247 -14.30 -23.66 11.72
C PHE A 247 -14.83 -24.45 12.92
N PHE A 248 -15.54 -25.56 12.66
CA PHE A 248 -16.21 -26.32 13.71
C PHE A 248 -15.21 -27.02 14.65
N ILE A 249 -14.09 -27.52 14.12
CA ILE A 249 -13.03 -28.14 14.93
C ILE A 249 -12.37 -27.12 15.86
N LEU A 250 -12.09 -25.91 15.38
CA LEU A 250 -11.40 -24.90 16.20
C LEU A 250 -12.30 -24.25 17.26
N MET A 251 -13.62 -24.36 17.11
CA MET A 251 -14.57 -23.98 18.16
C MET A 251 -14.59 -24.96 19.35
N TYR A 252 -13.94 -26.12 19.23
CA TYR A 252 -13.95 -27.13 20.28
C TYR A 252 -13.12 -26.71 21.50
N ASN A 253 -13.77 -26.63 22.66
CA ASN A 253 -13.16 -26.19 23.92
C ASN A 253 -12.65 -27.33 24.81
N GLY A 254 -12.88 -28.60 24.46
CA GLY A 254 -12.41 -29.74 25.25
C GLY A 254 -10.89 -29.97 25.18
N SER A 255 -10.42 -30.94 25.98
CA SER A 255 -8.99 -31.25 26.15
C SER A 255 -8.49 -32.41 25.28
N ASN A 256 -9.37 -33.23 24.71
CA ASN A 256 -9.02 -34.35 23.83
C ASN A 256 -8.79 -33.89 22.38
N VAL A 257 -7.86 -32.93 22.20
CA VAL A 257 -7.59 -32.29 20.90
C VAL A 257 -6.52 -33.01 20.07
N LEU A 258 -5.88 -34.07 20.56
CA LEU A 258 -4.85 -34.79 19.80
C LEU A 258 -5.35 -35.36 18.45
N PRO A 259 -6.53 -36.00 18.36
CA PRO A 259 -7.10 -36.42 17.08
C PRO A 259 -7.34 -35.24 16.12
N ILE A 260 -7.76 -34.10 16.67
CA ILE A 260 -7.91 -32.84 15.94
C ILE A 260 -6.56 -32.36 15.40
N ALA A 261 -5.53 -32.31 16.23
CA ALA A 261 -4.18 -31.88 15.83
C ALA A 261 -3.62 -32.78 14.72
N ARG A 262 -3.80 -34.11 14.81
CA ARG A 262 -3.41 -35.06 13.74
C ARG A 262 -4.16 -34.81 12.44
N PHE A 263 -5.46 -34.52 12.52
CA PHE A 263 -6.26 -34.15 11.37
C PHE A 263 -5.80 -32.83 10.74
N LEU A 264 -5.60 -31.78 11.53
CA LEU A 264 -5.14 -30.47 11.06
C LEU A 264 -3.77 -30.58 10.39
N HIS A 265 -2.80 -31.22 11.06
CA HIS A 265 -1.45 -31.44 10.54
C HIS A 265 -1.46 -32.17 9.18
N TYR A 266 -2.31 -33.19 9.03
CA TYR A 266 -2.39 -33.93 7.77
C TYR A 266 -3.01 -33.13 6.61
N THR A 267 -3.94 -32.21 6.92
CA THR A 267 -4.85 -31.63 5.91
C THR A 267 -4.53 -30.19 5.53
N HIS A 268 -3.98 -29.36 6.42
CA HIS A 268 -3.97 -27.91 6.21
C HIS A 268 -3.15 -27.44 5.00
N LYS A 269 -2.03 -28.11 4.65
CA LYS A 269 -1.23 -27.82 3.44
C LYS A 269 -1.75 -28.48 2.15
N LYS A 270 -2.77 -29.34 2.22
CA LYS A 270 -3.26 -30.12 1.06
C LYS A 270 -4.54 -29.56 0.47
N GLN A 271 -4.88 -28.32 0.81
CA GLN A 271 -6.09 -27.64 0.37
C GLN A 271 -5.83 -26.92 -0.95
N ALA A 272 -6.87 -26.78 -1.78
CA ALA A 272 -6.90 -25.83 -2.89
C ALA A 272 -7.46 -24.48 -2.43
N PHE A 273 -7.21 -24.12 -1.16
CA PHE A 273 -7.61 -22.83 -0.62
C PHE A 273 -6.73 -21.73 -1.23
N ARG A 274 -7.37 -20.64 -1.61
CA ARG A 274 -6.69 -19.41 -2.06
C ARG A 274 -7.27 -18.28 -1.24
N SER A 275 -6.43 -17.68 -0.40
CA SER A 275 -6.82 -16.45 0.28
C SER A 275 -7.04 -15.35 -0.75
N ALA A 276 -8.11 -14.59 -0.58
CA ALA A 276 -8.36 -13.35 -1.31
C ALA A 276 -8.20 -12.13 -0.39
N LEU A 277 -7.49 -12.32 0.74
CA LEU A 277 -7.13 -11.25 1.67
C LEU A 277 -5.79 -10.64 1.24
N PRO A 278 -5.67 -9.29 1.19
CA PRO A 278 -4.43 -8.58 0.92
C PRO A 278 -3.30 -9.04 1.84
N GLY A 279 -2.06 -9.15 1.32
CA GLY A 279 -0.88 -9.57 2.12
C GLY A 279 -0.75 -11.08 2.38
N LEU A 280 -1.81 -11.87 2.16
CA LEU A 280 -1.75 -13.35 2.15
C LEU A 280 -1.70 -13.91 0.71
N GLU A 281 -1.59 -13.04 -0.29
CA GLU A 281 -1.55 -13.39 -1.70
C GLU A 281 -0.30 -14.22 -2.04
N GLY A 282 -0.49 -15.43 -2.57
CA GLY A 282 0.59 -16.29 -3.05
C GLY A 282 1.31 -17.14 -2.00
N ALA A 283 1.16 -16.85 -0.69
CA ALA A 283 1.92 -17.53 0.37
C ALA A 283 1.15 -18.60 1.16
N SER A 284 -0.17 -18.50 1.32
CA SER A 284 -0.93 -19.48 2.11
C SER A 284 -2.00 -20.24 1.32
N HIS A 285 -1.78 -21.55 1.21
CA HIS A 285 -2.76 -22.54 0.76
C HIS A 285 -3.60 -23.12 1.91
N SER A 286 -3.59 -22.50 3.09
CA SER A 286 -4.22 -23.02 4.30
C SER A 286 -5.34 -22.12 4.80
N VAL A 287 -6.54 -22.68 4.93
CA VAL A 287 -7.70 -22.02 5.55
C VAL A 287 -7.47 -21.68 7.03
N LEU A 288 -6.39 -22.19 7.64
CA LEU A 288 -5.99 -21.83 9.00
C LEU A 288 -5.37 -20.43 9.09
N SER A 289 -4.83 -19.88 8.00
CA SER A 289 -4.16 -18.57 8.03
C SER A 289 -5.02 -17.39 8.46
N PRO A 290 -6.29 -17.25 8.01
CA PRO A 290 -7.15 -16.21 8.56
C PRO A 290 -7.62 -16.49 9.99
N LEU A 291 -7.45 -17.72 10.49
CA LEU A 291 -7.98 -18.17 11.77
C LEU A 291 -6.97 -18.15 12.90
N LEU A 292 -5.71 -18.49 12.65
CA LEU A 292 -4.69 -18.71 13.67
C LEU A 292 -3.47 -17.82 13.43
N PRO A 293 -2.78 -17.38 14.48
CA PRO A 293 -1.50 -16.70 14.34
C PRO A 293 -0.50 -17.57 13.55
N ALA A 294 0.35 -16.93 12.76
CA ALA A 294 1.36 -17.62 11.95
C ALA A 294 2.25 -18.56 12.80
N ALA A 295 2.60 -18.14 14.03
CA ALA A 295 3.33 -18.95 15.00
C ALA A 295 2.63 -20.29 15.32
N ALA A 296 1.31 -20.29 15.54
CA ALA A 296 0.56 -21.51 15.87
C ALA A 296 0.53 -22.48 14.68
N ILE A 297 0.39 -21.96 13.46
CA ILE A 297 0.44 -22.76 12.23
C ILE A 297 1.84 -23.34 12.03
N PHE A 298 2.88 -22.52 12.21
CA PHE A 298 4.27 -22.99 12.17
C PHE A 298 4.52 -24.10 13.20
N TYR A 299 3.98 -23.98 14.41
CA TYR A 299 4.09 -25.01 15.43
C TYR A 299 3.45 -26.34 15.03
N LEU A 300 2.28 -26.28 14.37
CA LEU A 300 1.62 -27.45 13.81
C LEU A 300 2.50 -28.13 12.77
N GLU A 301 3.20 -27.36 11.94
CA GLU A 301 4.03 -27.85 10.84
C GLU A 301 5.32 -28.51 11.33
N GLU A 302 6.09 -27.80 12.15
CA GLU A 302 7.45 -28.20 12.50
C GLU A 302 7.54 -29.13 13.70
N TYR A 303 6.69 -28.93 14.72
CA TYR A 303 6.74 -29.71 15.95
C TYR A 303 5.72 -30.85 15.98
N GLY A 304 4.83 -30.90 14.99
CA GLY A 304 3.86 -31.98 14.81
C GLY A 304 2.66 -31.93 15.77
N PRO A 305 1.73 -32.90 15.64
CA PRO A 305 0.41 -32.83 16.26
C PRO A 305 0.43 -32.96 17.79
N ASP A 306 1.36 -33.73 18.36
CA ASP A 306 1.45 -33.91 19.81
C ASP A 306 1.88 -32.61 20.50
N LYS A 307 2.91 -31.94 19.98
CA LYS A 307 3.37 -30.66 20.53
C LYS A 307 2.36 -29.53 20.27
N TYR A 308 1.72 -29.52 19.11
CA TYR A 308 0.64 -28.58 18.83
C TYR A 308 -0.53 -28.74 19.81
N ALA A 309 -0.93 -29.98 20.13
CA ALA A 309 -2.01 -30.22 21.09
C ALA A 309 -1.66 -29.69 22.50
N GLU A 310 -0.41 -29.87 22.94
CA GLU A 310 0.09 -29.29 24.19
C GLU A 310 0.02 -27.76 24.16
N VAL A 311 0.51 -27.15 23.08
CA VAL A 311 0.53 -25.70 22.89
C VAL A 311 -0.87 -25.11 22.85
N PHE A 312 -1.76 -25.70 22.04
CA PHE A 312 -3.12 -25.21 21.83
C PHE A 312 -3.97 -25.20 23.11
N LEU A 313 -3.69 -26.11 24.04
CA LEU A 313 -4.37 -26.20 25.35
C LEU A 313 -3.68 -25.41 26.46
N GLY A 314 -2.42 -24.98 26.26
CA GLY A 314 -1.62 -24.36 27.31
C GLY A 314 -1.53 -22.83 27.17
N GLU A 315 -0.67 -22.27 28.03
CA GLU A 315 -0.32 -20.86 28.08
C GLU A 315 1.16 -20.73 27.73
N PHE A 316 1.46 -20.01 26.66
CA PHE A 316 2.82 -19.80 26.17
C PHE A 316 3.03 -18.33 25.85
N ASP A 317 4.11 -17.80 26.41
CA ASP A 317 4.52 -16.42 26.20
C ASP A 317 6.05 -16.37 26.08
N ASN A 318 6.54 -16.60 24.86
CA ASN A 318 7.96 -16.68 24.54
C ASN A 318 8.25 -16.23 23.09
N PRO A 319 9.53 -16.07 22.71
CA PRO A 319 9.89 -15.58 21.38
C PRO A 319 9.37 -16.40 20.19
N GLU A 320 9.09 -17.70 20.32
CA GLU A 320 8.58 -18.53 19.22
C GLU A 320 7.05 -18.60 19.19
N ILE A 321 6.40 -18.46 20.35
CA ILE A 321 4.95 -18.57 20.45
C ILE A 321 4.38 -17.74 21.60
N ILE A 322 3.37 -16.96 21.24
CA ILE A 322 2.47 -16.26 22.15
C ILE A 322 1.09 -16.85 21.89
N TRP A 323 0.59 -17.62 22.85
CA TRP A 323 -0.70 -18.28 22.79
C TRP A 323 -1.26 -18.42 24.20
N SER A 324 -2.47 -17.90 24.41
CA SER A 324 -3.14 -17.94 25.71
C SER A 324 -4.55 -18.53 25.63
N THR A 325 -5.11 -18.88 26.78
CA THR A 325 -6.53 -19.25 26.90
C THR A 325 -7.43 -18.11 26.42
N GLN A 326 -7.02 -16.85 26.62
CA GLN A 326 -7.74 -15.68 26.14
C GLN A 326 -7.74 -15.60 24.60
N MET A 327 -6.59 -15.82 23.96
CA MET A 327 -6.51 -15.90 22.49
C MET A 327 -7.35 -17.06 21.95
N ARG A 328 -7.29 -18.24 22.59
CA ARG A 328 -8.14 -19.38 22.22
C ARG A 328 -9.63 -19.05 22.35
N ARG A 329 -10.03 -18.37 23.43
CA ARG A 329 -11.41 -17.92 23.62
C ARG A 329 -11.82 -16.91 22.54
N HIS A 330 -10.96 -15.95 22.24
CA HIS A 330 -11.18 -14.98 21.17
C HIS A 330 -11.41 -15.66 19.81
N LEU A 331 -10.56 -16.63 19.46
CA LEU A 331 -10.74 -17.46 18.26
C LEU A 331 -12.13 -18.11 18.22
N ILE A 332 -12.51 -18.79 19.30
CA ILE A 332 -13.80 -19.48 19.40
C ILE A 332 -14.95 -18.49 19.24
N GLU A 333 -14.90 -17.33 19.90
CA GLU A 333 -15.93 -16.29 19.83
C GLU A 333 -16.08 -15.74 18.40
N ARG A 334 -14.97 -15.44 17.72
CA ARG A 334 -15.00 -14.90 16.34
C ARG A 334 -15.56 -15.93 15.35
N ILE A 335 -15.19 -17.21 15.48
CA ILE A 335 -15.77 -18.27 14.65
C ILE A 335 -17.24 -18.50 15.02
N ALA A 336 -17.60 -18.52 16.31
CA ALA A 336 -18.98 -18.73 16.77
C ALA A 336 -19.93 -17.70 16.17
N VAL A 337 -19.51 -16.44 16.18
CA VAL A 337 -20.24 -15.34 15.55
C VAL A 337 -20.37 -15.56 14.04
N HIS A 338 -19.29 -15.98 13.37
CA HIS A 338 -19.28 -16.27 11.92
C HIS A 338 -20.25 -17.38 11.51
N VAL A 339 -20.41 -18.43 12.33
CA VAL A 339 -21.26 -19.59 12.02
C VAL A 339 -22.64 -19.56 12.69
N SER A 340 -22.92 -18.55 13.53
CA SER A 340 -24.12 -18.45 14.37
C SER A 340 -25.45 -18.68 13.64
N ASP A 341 -25.65 -18.03 12.48
CA ASP A 341 -26.83 -18.20 11.64
C ASP A 341 -27.08 -19.66 11.25
N PHE A 342 -26.01 -20.41 10.95
CA PHE A 342 -26.11 -21.83 10.60
C PHE A 342 -26.35 -22.71 11.84
N SER A 343 -25.59 -22.51 12.91
CA SER A 343 -25.70 -23.27 14.17
C SER A 343 -27.13 -23.25 14.72
N ASN A 344 -27.79 -22.09 14.66
CA ASN A 344 -29.17 -21.94 15.10
C ASN A 344 -30.16 -22.75 14.25
N ARG A 345 -29.97 -22.77 12.93
CA ARG A 345 -30.82 -23.53 11.99
C ARG A 345 -30.67 -25.04 12.18
N LEU A 346 -29.48 -25.51 12.53
CA LEU A 346 -29.16 -26.94 12.66
C LEU A 346 -29.96 -27.64 13.77
N THR A 347 -30.29 -26.91 14.85
CA THR A 347 -31.14 -27.44 15.94
C THR A 347 -32.60 -27.65 15.52
N SER A 348 -33.07 -26.88 14.54
CA SER A 348 -34.42 -26.99 13.99
C SER A 348 -34.47 -27.99 12.84
N ASN A 349 -33.46 -27.99 11.96
CA ASN A 349 -33.33 -28.87 10.81
C ASN A 349 -31.95 -29.54 10.81
N VAL A 350 -31.86 -30.78 11.32
CA VAL A 350 -30.58 -31.52 11.40
C VAL A 350 -30.02 -31.92 10.04
N LYS A 351 -30.78 -31.69 8.97
CA LYS A 351 -30.39 -31.91 7.58
C LYS A 351 -29.95 -30.63 6.87
N ALA A 352 -29.99 -29.48 7.55
CA ALA A 352 -29.41 -28.25 7.03
C ALA A 352 -27.92 -28.47 6.71
N LEU A 353 -27.48 -27.99 5.55
CA LEU A 353 -26.09 -28.08 5.11
C LEU A 353 -25.42 -26.73 5.27
N TYR A 354 -24.22 -26.75 5.84
CA TYR A 354 -23.37 -25.58 5.94
C TYR A 354 -23.01 -25.06 4.56
N GLN A 355 -23.13 -23.75 4.38
CA GLN A 355 -22.69 -23.06 3.19
C GLN A 355 -21.43 -22.28 3.53
N TYR A 356 -20.31 -22.70 2.96
CA TYR A 356 -19.04 -22.03 3.17
C TYR A 356 -19.09 -20.55 2.78
N CYS A 357 -18.56 -19.74 3.68
CA CYS A 357 -18.18 -18.36 3.45
C CYS A 357 -16.80 -18.13 4.08
N PRO A 358 -15.87 -17.48 3.37
CA PRO A 358 -14.59 -17.06 3.94
C PRO A 358 -14.82 -16.19 5.18
N ILE A 359 -13.97 -16.43 6.18
CA ILE A 359 -13.91 -15.62 7.38
C ILE A 359 -12.85 -14.54 7.17
N PRO A 360 -13.10 -13.30 7.62
CA PRO A 360 -12.06 -12.26 7.69
C PRO A 360 -10.89 -12.70 8.58
N LEU A 361 -9.75 -12.02 8.44
CA LEU A 361 -8.61 -12.21 9.34
C LEU A 361 -9.04 -11.99 10.80
N ILE A 362 -8.67 -12.92 11.68
CA ILE A 362 -8.86 -12.77 13.12
C ILE A 362 -7.65 -12.04 13.67
N ASP A 363 -7.85 -10.77 14.02
CA ASP A 363 -6.86 -9.97 14.73
C ASP A 363 -6.84 -10.35 16.21
N TYR A 364 -5.65 -10.58 16.73
CA TYR A 364 -5.43 -10.90 18.14
C TYR A 364 -4.91 -9.67 18.88
N PRO A 365 -5.66 -9.12 19.86
CA PRO A 365 -5.23 -7.95 20.63
C PRO A 365 -3.84 -8.12 21.26
N GLU A 366 -3.53 -9.34 21.72
CA GLU A 366 -2.25 -9.71 22.32
C GLU A 366 -1.07 -9.58 21.35
N LEU A 367 -1.32 -9.60 20.04
CA LEU A 367 -0.30 -9.54 18.99
C LEU A 367 -0.21 -8.18 18.28
N GLN A 368 -1.05 -7.19 18.63
CA GLN A 368 -1.09 -5.89 17.93
C GLN A 368 0.25 -5.16 17.89
N ASN A 369 1.09 -5.35 18.91
CA ASN A 369 2.41 -4.72 19.02
C ASN A 369 3.56 -5.70 18.75
N GLU A 370 3.26 -6.86 18.16
CA GLU A 370 4.22 -7.91 17.90
C GLU A 370 4.45 -8.03 16.39
N LEU A 371 5.73 -8.01 15.99
CA LEU A 371 6.14 -8.31 14.63
C LEU A 371 6.60 -9.76 14.56
N PHE A 372 5.80 -10.62 13.92
CA PHE A 372 6.18 -12.00 13.67
C PHE A 372 7.02 -12.10 12.40
N CYS A 373 8.27 -12.54 12.53
CA CYS A 373 9.21 -12.65 11.42
C CYS A 373 9.90 -14.01 11.43
N TYR A 374 9.86 -14.70 10.28
CA TYR A 374 10.29 -16.10 10.10
C TYR A 374 9.54 -17.06 11.03
N VAL A 375 9.98 -17.17 12.29
CA VAL A 375 9.40 -18.03 13.32
C VAL A 375 9.38 -17.35 14.69
N TYR A 376 9.75 -16.07 14.77
CA TYR A 376 9.94 -15.36 16.02
C TYR A 376 9.11 -14.08 16.11
N TYR A 377 8.54 -13.84 17.28
CA TYR A 377 8.04 -12.54 17.70
C TYR A 377 9.21 -11.64 18.09
N LEU A 378 9.53 -10.67 17.25
CA LEU A 378 10.78 -9.91 17.34
C LEU A 378 10.92 -9.11 18.63
N ARG A 379 9.81 -8.58 19.16
CA ARG A 379 9.81 -7.83 20.43
C ARG A 379 10.18 -8.74 21.59
N HIS A 380 9.59 -9.94 21.65
CA HIS A 380 9.95 -10.95 22.66
C HIS A 380 11.38 -11.43 22.50
N LEU A 381 11.81 -11.70 21.26
CA LEU A 381 13.20 -12.11 20.99
C LEU A 381 14.22 -11.05 21.43
N CYS A 382 13.85 -9.76 21.36
CA CYS A 382 14.71 -8.65 21.77
C CYS A 382 14.64 -8.33 23.26
N ASP A 383 13.70 -8.91 24.02
CA ASP A 383 13.62 -8.75 25.48
C ASP A 383 14.67 -9.63 26.18
N ARG A 384 15.88 -9.09 26.28
CA ARG A 384 17.01 -9.75 26.96
C ARG A 384 16.84 -9.86 28.47
N GLN A 385 15.85 -9.21 29.08
CA GLN A 385 15.57 -9.35 30.51
C GLN A 385 14.75 -10.61 30.78
N ARG A 386 13.70 -10.84 29.98
CA ARG A 386 12.85 -12.03 30.11
C ARG A 386 13.45 -13.27 29.45
N PHE A 387 14.14 -13.11 28.32
CA PHE A 387 14.67 -14.22 27.52
C PHE A 387 16.16 -14.04 27.21
N PRO A 388 17.02 -14.08 28.25
CA PRO A 388 18.47 -14.02 28.02
C PRO A 388 18.92 -15.24 27.19
N ASP A 389 19.79 -14.99 26.21
CA ASP A 389 20.46 -16.02 25.41
C ASP A 389 19.51 -16.98 24.65
N TRP A 390 18.32 -16.52 24.23
CA TRP A 390 17.41 -17.34 23.42
C TRP A 390 18.08 -17.81 22.12
N VAL A 391 18.09 -19.12 21.90
CA VAL A 391 18.80 -19.74 20.77
C VAL A 391 18.03 -19.51 19.47
N ILE A 392 18.68 -18.85 18.50
CA ILE A 392 18.15 -18.72 17.15
C ILE A 392 18.46 -20.01 16.39
N ARG A 393 17.42 -20.74 15.99
CA ARG A 393 17.52 -22.04 15.32
C ARG A 393 18.22 -21.91 13.95
N ASP A 394 17.73 -21.00 13.12
CA ASP A 394 18.23 -20.79 11.75
C ASP A 394 18.59 -19.31 11.52
N PRO A 395 19.80 -18.86 11.90
CA PRO A 395 20.16 -17.44 11.86
C PRO A 395 20.13 -16.80 10.47
N ILE A 396 20.50 -17.55 9.42
CA ILE A 396 20.58 -17.02 8.05
C ILE A 396 19.18 -16.81 7.44
N PRO A 397 18.27 -17.81 7.42
CA PRO A 397 16.88 -17.60 7.01
C PRO A 397 16.18 -16.51 7.82
N PHE A 398 16.41 -16.48 9.13
CA PHE A 398 15.85 -15.46 10.00
C PHE A 398 16.32 -14.05 9.61
N LEU A 399 17.62 -13.83 9.42
CA LEU A 399 18.15 -12.53 8.99
C LEU A 399 17.56 -12.09 7.64
N ARG A 400 17.44 -13.01 6.67
CA ARG A 400 16.83 -12.72 5.36
C ARG A 400 15.37 -12.33 5.48
N ALA A 401 14.61 -13.03 6.33
CA ALA A 401 13.22 -12.71 6.59
C ALA A 401 13.09 -11.33 7.25
N CYS A 402 13.95 -10.99 8.22
CA CYS A 402 13.97 -9.67 8.84
C CYS A 402 14.25 -8.56 7.82
N LEU A 403 15.23 -8.76 6.93
CA LEU A 403 15.52 -7.81 5.85
C LEU A 403 14.34 -7.69 4.87
N SER A 404 13.68 -8.80 4.53
CA SER A 404 12.54 -8.78 3.60
C SER A 404 11.34 -8.05 4.20
N ALA A 405 10.96 -8.39 5.44
CA ALA A 405 9.89 -7.70 6.17
C ALA A 405 10.18 -6.21 6.34
N TRP A 406 11.46 -5.86 6.54
CA TRP A 406 11.90 -4.47 6.56
C TRP A 406 11.66 -3.76 5.22
N PHE A 407 12.10 -4.36 4.11
CA PHE A 407 11.89 -3.79 2.78
C PHE A 407 10.40 -3.64 2.44
N GLU A 408 9.57 -4.62 2.78
CA GLU A 408 8.11 -4.56 2.56
C GLU A 408 7.45 -3.41 3.33
N GLU A 409 7.85 -3.16 4.58
CA GLU A 409 7.35 -2.01 5.35
C GLU A 409 7.84 -0.67 4.78
N LEU A 410 9.06 -0.61 4.22
CA LEU A 410 9.57 0.59 3.53
C LEU A 410 8.83 0.89 2.22
N GLU A 411 8.38 -0.14 1.50
CA GLU A 411 7.66 -0.02 0.23
C GLU A 411 6.13 0.09 0.39
N LYS A 412 5.64 0.11 1.63
CA LYS A 412 4.21 0.07 1.95
C LYS A 412 3.51 1.32 1.41
N LYS A 413 2.68 1.11 0.37
CA LYS A 413 1.89 2.17 -0.25
C LYS A 413 0.74 2.58 0.68
N PRO A 414 0.25 3.84 0.59
CA PRO A 414 -0.96 4.25 1.29
C PRO A 414 -2.14 3.32 0.95
N PRO A 415 -3.11 3.16 1.88
CA PRO A 415 -4.25 2.28 1.67
C PRO A 415 -4.92 2.54 0.32
N VAL A 416 -5.14 1.46 -0.44
CA VAL A 416 -5.61 1.49 -1.84
C VAL A 416 -7.01 2.09 -1.98
N MET A 417 -7.78 2.14 -0.90
CA MET A 417 -9.15 2.66 -0.86
C MET A 417 -9.40 3.55 0.36
N SER A 418 -10.22 4.59 0.18
CA SER A 418 -10.67 5.43 1.30
C SER A 418 -11.79 4.77 2.10
N ILE A 419 -12.04 5.26 3.31
CA ILE A 419 -13.17 4.83 4.15
C ILE A 419 -14.50 5.03 3.39
N GLU A 420 -14.66 6.09 2.59
CA GLU A 420 -15.88 6.27 1.79
C GLU A 420 -16.03 5.20 0.70
N GLN A 421 -14.94 4.89 -0.01
CA GLN A 421 -14.94 3.85 -1.05
C GLN A 421 -15.22 2.46 -0.47
N ALA A 422 -14.68 2.16 0.71
CA ALA A 422 -14.96 0.91 1.41
C ALA A 422 -16.45 0.78 1.78
N ARG A 423 -17.06 1.87 2.25
CA ARG A 423 -18.50 1.90 2.59
C ARG A 423 -19.38 1.71 1.35
N GLU A 424 -19.05 2.38 0.26
CA GLU A 424 -19.75 2.22 -1.01
C GLU A 424 -19.64 0.78 -1.54
N THR A 425 -18.45 0.19 -1.44
CA THR A 425 -18.19 -1.20 -1.86
C THR A 425 -19.02 -2.22 -1.08
N LEU A 426 -19.20 -2.01 0.23
CA LEU A 426 -20.08 -2.83 1.08
C LEU A 426 -21.56 -2.45 0.95
N GLY A 427 -21.92 -1.39 0.22
CA GLY A 427 -23.29 -0.91 0.09
C GLY A 427 -23.87 -0.35 1.39
N LEU A 428 -23.01 0.22 2.25
CA LEU A 428 -23.42 0.86 3.51
C LEU A 428 -23.84 2.31 3.25
N ASN A 429 -25.05 2.68 3.67
CA ASN A 429 -25.65 3.99 3.37
C ASN A 429 -24.97 5.12 4.17
N THR A 430 -24.77 6.29 3.55
CA THR A 430 -24.11 7.45 4.16
C THR A 430 -24.99 8.22 5.15
N MET A 431 -26.31 8.01 5.09
CA MET A 431 -27.31 8.76 5.87
C MET A 431 -27.95 7.99 7.04
N GLU A 432 -27.57 6.72 7.27
CA GLU A 432 -28.10 5.93 8.40
C GLU A 432 -27.14 5.99 9.60
N GLU A 433 -27.66 6.37 10.76
CA GLU A 433 -26.96 6.22 12.04
C GLU A 433 -26.77 4.73 12.37
N GLY A 434 -25.59 4.34 12.86
CA GLY A 434 -25.29 2.95 13.25
C GLY A 434 -24.59 2.08 12.20
N TRP A 435 -24.17 2.62 11.05
CA TRP A 435 -23.40 1.85 10.06
C TRP A 435 -22.06 1.30 10.59
N GLN A 436 -21.51 1.93 11.64
CA GLN A 436 -20.28 1.50 12.33
C GLN A 436 -20.49 0.28 13.22
N ASP A 437 -21.73 -0.19 13.41
CA ASP A 437 -22.00 -1.42 14.13
C ASP A 437 -21.31 -2.60 13.41
N PRO A 438 -20.38 -3.32 14.07
CA PRO A 438 -19.71 -4.49 13.51
C PRO A 438 -20.68 -5.55 12.96
N ALA A 439 -21.90 -5.66 13.49
CA ALA A 439 -22.92 -6.58 12.98
C ALA A 439 -23.48 -6.16 11.61
N VAL A 440 -23.62 -4.85 11.36
CA VAL A 440 -24.12 -4.29 10.09
C VAL A 440 -23.08 -4.44 8.99
N ILE A 441 -21.84 -4.05 9.26
CA ILE A 441 -20.70 -4.20 8.34
C ILE A 441 -20.52 -5.68 7.95
N ARG A 442 -20.61 -6.58 8.93
CA ARG A 442 -20.50 -8.03 8.71
C ARG A 442 -21.63 -8.60 7.88
N ARG A 443 -22.89 -8.20 8.12
CA ARG A 443 -24.03 -8.67 7.34
C ARG A 443 -23.94 -8.22 5.88
N ALA A 444 -23.47 -6.99 5.65
CA ALA A 444 -23.20 -6.47 4.31
C ALA A 444 -22.10 -7.27 3.60
N TYR A 445 -20.98 -7.52 4.29
CA TYR A 445 -19.90 -8.37 3.82
C TYR A 445 -20.40 -9.76 3.42
N PHE A 446 -21.08 -10.49 4.31
CA PHE A 446 -21.55 -11.85 4.05
C PHE A 446 -22.43 -11.95 2.80
N LYS A 447 -23.35 -10.99 2.63
CA LYS A 447 -24.26 -10.96 1.49
C LYS A 447 -23.50 -10.82 0.17
N LEU A 448 -22.48 -9.98 0.14
CA LEU A 448 -21.69 -9.70 -1.05
C LEU A 448 -20.63 -10.79 -1.30
N ALA A 449 -19.93 -11.21 -0.25
CA ALA A 449 -18.94 -12.29 -0.28
C ALA A 449 -19.56 -13.60 -0.81
N ALA A 450 -20.75 -13.99 -0.33
CA ALA A 450 -21.44 -15.19 -0.81
C ALA A 450 -21.86 -15.10 -2.30
N ARG A 451 -22.11 -13.87 -2.80
CA ARG A 451 -22.56 -13.61 -4.17
C ARG A 451 -21.40 -13.57 -5.18
N TYR A 452 -20.27 -13.01 -4.78
CA TYR A 452 -19.12 -12.78 -5.66
C TYR A 452 -17.97 -13.78 -5.46
N HIS A 453 -18.14 -14.79 -4.60
CA HIS A 453 -17.10 -15.80 -4.34
C HIS A 453 -16.61 -16.49 -5.64
N PRO A 454 -15.29 -16.60 -5.89
CA PRO A 454 -14.71 -17.14 -7.13
C PRO A 454 -15.17 -18.57 -7.48
N ASP A 455 -15.35 -19.43 -6.48
CA ASP A 455 -15.81 -20.82 -6.68
C ASP A 455 -17.25 -20.93 -7.23
N LYS A 456 -18.07 -19.89 -7.05
CA LYS A 456 -19.46 -19.83 -7.54
C LYS A 456 -19.61 -18.90 -8.74
N ASN A 457 -18.79 -17.86 -8.79
CA ASN A 457 -18.76 -16.87 -9.85
C ASN A 457 -17.31 -16.67 -10.31
N PRO A 458 -16.87 -17.34 -11.39
CA PRO A 458 -15.50 -17.24 -11.89
C PRO A 458 -15.06 -15.81 -12.24
N GLU A 459 -16.01 -14.94 -12.62
CA GLU A 459 -15.78 -13.52 -12.95
C GLU A 459 -15.88 -12.60 -11.72
N GLY A 460 -16.32 -13.12 -10.57
CA GLY A 460 -16.55 -12.34 -9.35
C GLY A 460 -15.30 -12.01 -8.54
N ARG A 461 -14.13 -12.51 -8.94
CA ARG A 461 -12.89 -12.46 -8.13
C ARG A 461 -12.44 -11.04 -7.79
N GLU A 462 -12.39 -10.15 -8.77
CA GLU A 462 -11.94 -8.76 -8.55
C GLU A 462 -12.88 -8.02 -7.59
N MET A 463 -14.19 -8.24 -7.73
CA MET A 463 -15.18 -7.65 -6.81
C MET A 463 -15.06 -8.25 -5.41
N PHE A 464 -14.80 -9.55 -5.30
CA PHE A 464 -14.60 -10.24 -4.04
C PHE A 464 -13.38 -9.72 -3.27
N GLU A 465 -12.27 -9.49 -3.98
CA GLU A 465 -11.06 -8.86 -3.42
C GLU A 465 -11.37 -7.44 -2.89
N LYS A 466 -12.07 -6.61 -3.67
CA LYS A 466 -12.52 -5.27 -3.22
C LYS A 466 -13.41 -5.33 -1.98
N ILE A 467 -14.34 -6.29 -1.91
CA ILE A 467 -15.23 -6.48 -0.76
C ILE A 467 -14.43 -6.86 0.50
N ASN A 468 -13.40 -7.70 0.38
CA ASN A 468 -12.53 -8.06 1.50
C ASN A 468 -11.74 -6.85 2.00
N THR A 469 -11.06 -6.13 1.11
CA THR A 469 -10.28 -4.94 1.48
C THR A 469 -11.16 -3.88 2.14
N ALA A 470 -12.38 -3.68 1.64
CA ALA A 470 -13.34 -2.76 2.22
C ALA A 470 -13.77 -3.18 3.63
N TYR A 471 -14.01 -4.48 3.84
CA TYR A 471 -14.37 -5.00 5.16
C TYR A 471 -13.22 -4.87 6.16
N GLU A 472 -11.98 -5.18 5.76
CA GLU A 472 -10.80 -5.02 6.61
C GLU A 472 -10.63 -3.56 7.05
N LEU A 473 -10.66 -2.62 6.10
CA LEU A 473 -10.49 -1.19 6.41
C LEU A 473 -11.56 -0.67 7.38
N LEU A 474 -12.80 -1.13 7.24
CA LEU A 474 -13.91 -0.70 8.10
C LEU A 474 -13.99 -1.47 9.43
N SER A 475 -13.27 -2.58 9.55
CA SER A 475 -13.24 -3.42 10.75
C SER A 475 -11.96 -3.26 11.57
N SER A 476 -10.92 -2.65 11.00
CA SER A 476 -9.65 -2.38 11.68
C SER A 476 -9.72 -1.07 12.49
N ASP A 477 -9.36 -1.12 13.77
CA ASP A 477 -9.15 0.05 14.64
C ASP A 477 -7.82 0.81 14.34
N ALA A 478 -7.27 0.68 13.13
CA ALA A 478 -5.88 1.05 12.84
C ALA A 478 -5.70 2.54 12.48
N GLU A 479 -5.51 3.38 13.50
CA GLU A 479 -4.71 4.61 13.39
C GLU A 479 -3.22 4.23 13.15
N LEU A 480 -2.83 4.01 11.89
CA LEU A 480 -1.43 3.77 11.50
C LEU A 480 -0.70 5.11 11.25
N SER A 481 -0.18 5.77 12.29
CA SER A 481 0.84 6.83 12.11
C SER A 481 1.74 7.22 13.32
N GLU A 482 1.70 6.58 14.50
CA GLU A 482 2.39 7.15 15.68
C GLU A 482 3.29 6.19 16.48
N TYR A 483 4.35 5.63 15.88
CA TYR A 483 5.37 4.94 16.69
C TYR A 483 6.78 5.47 16.48
N LYS A 484 7.42 5.79 17.62
CA LYS A 484 8.81 6.23 17.76
C LYS A 484 9.75 5.03 17.80
N TYR A 485 10.92 5.14 17.20
CA TYR A 485 11.97 4.14 17.36
C TYR A 485 12.52 4.16 18.80
N ALA A 486 12.20 3.14 19.59
CA ALA A 486 12.59 3.07 21.01
C ALA A 486 14.11 2.91 21.25
N GLY A 487 14.88 2.58 20.21
CA GLY A 487 16.32 2.29 20.30
C GLY A 487 17.25 3.49 20.08
N TYR A 488 16.74 4.73 19.96
CA TYR A 488 17.57 5.90 19.62
C TYR A 488 18.77 6.09 20.55
N GLY A 489 18.61 5.88 21.86
CA GLY A 489 19.71 6.06 22.81
C GLY A 489 20.89 5.12 22.55
N GLN A 490 20.63 3.87 22.17
CA GLN A 490 21.69 2.91 21.84
C GLN A 490 22.24 3.16 20.42
N LEU A 491 21.38 3.54 19.48
CA LEU A 491 21.76 3.85 18.11
C LEU A 491 22.71 5.03 18.04
N ILE A 492 22.35 6.16 18.67
CA ILE A 492 23.15 7.38 18.73
C ILE A 492 24.48 7.12 19.42
N ARG A 493 24.47 6.40 20.54
CA ARG A 493 25.70 6.00 21.23
C ARG A 493 26.62 5.15 20.35
N THR A 494 26.06 4.27 19.54
CA THR A 494 26.83 3.43 18.61
C THR A 494 27.46 4.27 17.51
N ILE A 495 26.69 5.19 16.90
CA ILE A 495 27.21 6.13 15.90
C ILE A 495 28.36 6.95 16.49
N ASP A 496 28.18 7.51 17.69
CA ASP A 496 29.17 8.34 18.35
C ASP A 496 30.47 7.58 18.68
N LEU A 497 30.35 6.39 19.26
CA LEU A 497 31.49 5.54 19.63
C LEU A 497 32.28 5.10 18.39
N GLU A 498 31.59 4.65 17.36
CA GLU A 498 32.25 4.17 16.14
C GLU A 498 32.86 5.31 15.33
N ALA A 499 32.20 6.47 15.24
CA ALA A 499 32.75 7.65 14.57
C ALA A 499 34.05 8.15 15.21
N LYS A 500 34.12 8.09 16.55
CA LYS A 500 35.30 8.47 17.35
C LYS A 500 36.37 7.38 17.39
N ASN A 501 36.11 6.19 16.87
CA ASN A 501 37.06 5.09 16.90
C ASN A 501 38.31 5.40 16.06
N SER A 502 39.48 5.26 16.65
CA SER A 502 40.78 5.45 15.99
C SER A 502 41.04 4.47 14.84
N SER A 503 40.44 3.28 14.88
CA SER A 503 40.56 2.24 13.84
C SER A 503 39.44 2.27 12.80
N LEU A 504 38.63 3.34 12.74
CA LEU A 504 37.44 3.43 11.88
C LEU A 504 37.70 3.07 10.40
N PHE A 505 38.86 3.44 9.87
CA PHE A 505 39.22 3.22 8.46
C PHE A 505 40.20 2.06 8.24
N GLN A 506 40.43 1.20 9.24
CA GLN A 506 41.21 -0.02 9.07
C GLN A 506 40.35 -1.11 8.39
N GLU A 507 41.00 -2.14 7.83
CA GLU A 507 40.31 -3.24 7.15
C GLU A 507 39.36 -3.97 8.11
N GLY A 508 38.05 -3.98 7.80
CA GLY A 508 36.98 -4.48 8.68
C GLY A 508 36.43 -3.45 9.69
N GLY A 509 37.02 -2.26 9.79
CA GLY A 509 36.54 -1.14 10.59
C GLY A 509 35.33 -0.41 9.97
N GLY A 510 34.51 0.23 10.80
CA GLY A 510 33.42 1.10 10.36
C GLY A 510 32.17 0.40 9.78
N ALA A 511 32.17 -0.93 9.69
CA ALA A 511 30.98 -1.70 9.28
C ALA A 511 29.78 -1.43 10.20
N LEU A 512 30.04 -1.30 11.51
CA LEU A 512 29.00 -0.98 12.50
C LEU A 512 28.52 0.47 12.39
N LEU A 513 29.42 1.43 12.12
CA LEU A 513 29.05 2.82 11.84
C LEU A 513 28.10 2.90 10.65
N ARG A 514 28.48 2.24 9.54
CA ARG A 514 27.67 2.16 8.31
C ARG A 514 26.26 1.66 8.59
N ALA A 515 26.15 0.50 9.26
CA ALA A 515 24.87 -0.09 9.60
C ALA A 515 24.04 0.80 10.55
N ALA A 516 24.68 1.46 11.52
CA ALA A 516 24.00 2.34 12.47
C ALA A 516 23.46 3.62 11.81
N VAL A 517 24.22 4.23 10.90
CA VAL A 517 23.78 5.42 10.15
C VAL A 517 22.71 5.04 9.12
N GLU A 518 22.86 3.91 8.44
CA GLU A 518 21.85 3.35 7.53
C GLU A 518 20.51 3.11 8.26
N LEU A 519 20.57 2.51 9.45
CA LEU A 519 19.42 2.35 10.35
C LEU A 519 18.80 3.69 10.73
N ALA A 520 19.61 4.69 11.13
CA ALA A 520 19.11 6.03 11.48
C ALA A 520 18.37 6.70 10.31
N ASN A 521 18.85 6.52 9.08
CA ASN A 521 18.18 7.02 7.87
C ASN A 521 16.80 6.38 7.70
N TYR A 522 16.71 5.05 7.72
CA TYR A 522 15.44 4.37 7.55
C TYR A 522 14.44 4.65 8.67
N THR A 523 14.90 4.84 9.92
CA THR A 523 13.99 5.23 11.01
C THR A 523 13.45 6.64 10.83
N LEU A 524 14.22 7.57 10.27
CA LEU A 524 13.72 8.92 9.99
C LEU A 524 12.68 8.91 8.86
N MET A 525 12.87 8.07 7.84
CA MET A 525 11.90 7.91 6.75
C MET A 525 10.57 7.30 7.21
N SER A 526 10.56 6.49 8.27
CA SER A 526 9.36 5.77 8.71
C SER A 526 8.38 6.59 9.55
N SER A 527 8.85 7.65 10.24
CA SER A 527 7.97 8.51 11.03
C SER A 527 8.56 9.89 11.27
N ALA A 528 7.72 10.91 11.11
CA ALA A 528 8.03 12.30 11.44
C ALA A 528 8.50 12.49 12.91
N LEU A 529 7.97 11.69 13.84
CA LEU A 529 8.32 11.76 15.27
C LEU A 529 9.77 11.32 15.56
N ASN A 530 10.38 10.56 14.65
CA ASN A 530 11.76 10.08 14.80
C ASN A 530 12.79 11.19 14.58
N ALA A 531 12.50 12.18 13.72
CA ALA A 531 13.36 13.34 13.52
C ALA A 531 13.47 14.19 14.79
N GLU A 532 12.35 14.43 15.46
CA GLU A 532 12.37 15.13 16.74
C GLU A 532 13.12 14.36 17.82
N GLN A 533 12.95 13.04 17.88
CA GLN A 533 13.62 12.21 18.89
C GLN A 533 15.13 12.19 18.67
N LEU A 534 15.58 12.01 17.42
CA LEU A 534 16.99 12.10 17.04
C LEU A 534 17.59 13.43 17.49
N ARG A 535 16.90 14.55 17.29
CA ARG A 535 17.35 15.86 17.77
C ARG A 535 17.40 15.95 19.30
N ARG A 536 16.35 15.49 20.01
CA ARG A 536 16.26 15.56 21.48
C ARG A 536 17.40 14.79 22.17
N GLU A 537 17.84 13.69 21.57
CA GLU A 537 18.90 12.83 22.12
C GLU A 537 20.30 13.15 21.57
N GLN A 538 20.50 14.33 20.96
CA GLN A 538 21.78 14.75 20.39
C GLN A 538 22.30 13.85 19.24
N GLY A 539 21.38 13.21 18.54
CA GLY A 539 21.69 12.34 17.41
C GLY A 539 22.16 13.11 16.18
N LEU A 540 21.73 14.36 15.99
CA LEU A 540 22.23 15.20 14.89
C LEU A 540 23.72 15.49 15.04
N GLU A 541 24.20 15.70 16.27
CA GLU A 541 25.60 15.90 16.62
C GLU A 541 26.44 14.65 16.40
N ALA A 542 25.89 13.48 16.72
CA ALA A 542 26.55 12.20 16.45
C ALA A 542 26.69 11.97 14.94
N LEU A 543 25.64 12.26 14.16
CA LEU A 543 25.71 12.20 12.69
C LEU A 543 26.72 13.21 12.14
N GLN A 544 26.75 14.46 12.64
CA GLN A 544 27.74 15.45 12.24
C GLN A 544 29.17 14.98 12.53
N THR A 545 29.41 14.38 13.70
CA THR A 545 30.73 13.85 14.08
C THR A 545 31.18 12.74 13.12
N ALA A 546 30.27 11.83 12.75
CA ALA A 546 30.54 10.81 11.74
C ALA A 546 30.83 11.43 10.36
N PHE A 547 30.07 12.46 10.00
CA PHE A 547 30.23 13.18 8.73
C PHE A 547 31.59 13.87 8.62
N ASP A 548 31.99 14.61 9.66
CA ASP A 548 33.28 15.30 9.75
C ASP A 548 34.48 14.35 9.66
N ARG A 549 34.30 13.09 10.05
CA ARG A 549 35.32 12.04 9.94
C ARG A 549 35.35 11.39 8.56
N CYS A 550 34.19 11.15 7.96
CA CYS A 550 34.07 10.39 6.71
C CYS A 550 34.32 11.26 5.47
N VAL A 551 33.86 12.51 5.44
CA VAL A 551 33.98 13.38 4.27
C VAL A 551 35.44 13.65 3.85
N PRO A 552 36.40 13.90 4.77
CA PRO A 552 37.80 14.15 4.39
C PRO A 552 38.52 12.95 3.76
N VAL A 553 38.06 11.72 4.02
CA VAL A 553 38.70 10.50 3.48
C VAL A 553 38.18 10.10 2.11
N ILE A 554 37.12 10.76 1.61
CA ILE A 554 36.62 10.55 0.25
C ILE A 554 37.55 11.26 -0.74
N THR A 555 37.94 10.54 -1.78
CA THR A 555 38.88 10.97 -2.83
C THR A 555 38.32 10.64 -4.21
N GLU A 556 38.95 11.14 -5.27
CA GLU A 556 38.59 10.79 -6.67
C GLU A 556 38.73 9.28 -6.96
N SER A 557 39.54 8.55 -6.18
CA SER A 557 39.69 7.10 -6.30
C SER A 557 38.67 6.28 -5.50
N SER A 558 37.80 6.94 -4.73
CA SER A 558 36.81 6.26 -3.89
C SER A 558 35.73 5.58 -4.74
N LEU A 559 35.25 4.43 -4.26
CA LEU A 559 34.22 3.64 -4.91
C LEU A 559 32.86 3.81 -4.20
N PRO A 560 31.73 3.62 -4.89
CA PRO A 560 30.40 3.64 -4.27
C PRO A 560 30.24 2.64 -3.12
N THR A 561 31.02 1.56 -3.13
CA THR A 561 31.02 0.53 -2.09
C THR A 561 31.83 0.89 -0.86
N ASP A 562 32.61 1.97 -0.89
CA ASP A 562 33.45 2.37 0.24
C ASP A 562 32.60 2.80 1.44
N MET A 563 33.03 2.41 2.64
CA MET A 563 32.28 2.67 3.88
C MET A 563 31.99 4.16 4.07
N ALA A 564 32.99 5.03 3.86
CA ALA A 564 32.83 6.47 4.03
C ALA A 564 31.81 7.07 3.03
N VAL A 565 31.75 6.56 1.81
CA VAL A 565 30.78 7.00 0.78
C VAL A 565 29.36 6.63 1.20
N GLN A 566 29.13 5.38 1.58
CA GLN A 566 27.80 4.93 2.03
C GLN A 566 27.33 5.65 3.30
N VAL A 567 28.23 5.85 4.28
CA VAL A 567 27.91 6.62 5.50
C VAL A 567 27.51 8.06 5.16
N CYS A 568 28.26 8.73 4.27
CA CYS A 568 27.94 10.10 3.87
C CYS A 568 26.61 10.19 3.11
N GLU A 569 26.28 9.21 2.26
CA GLU A 569 25.00 9.15 1.54
C GLU A 569 23.82 9.07 2.53
N HIS A 570 23.88 8.15 3.50
CA HIS A 570 22.84 8.02 4.52
C HIS A 570 22.75 9.25 5.43
N ILE A 571 23.87 9.86 5.81
CA ILE A 571 23.86 11.10 6.60
C ILE A 571 23.16 12.24 5.86
N CYS A 572 23.41 12.40 4.55
CA CYS A 572 22.71 13.41 3.74
C CYS A 572 21.19 13.18 3.77
N ASN A 573 20.74 11.93 3.64
CA ASN A 573 19.32 11.60 3.70
C ASN A 573 18.71 11.82 5.10
N CYS A 574 19.46 11.55 6.17
CA CYS A 574 19.05 11.88 7.54
C CYS A 574 18.83 13.38 7.72
N PHE A 575 19.79 14.20 7.30
CA PHE A 575 19.66 15.66 7.40
C PHE A 575 18.55 16.20 6.50
N ALA A 576 18.38 15.65 5.29
CA ALA A 576 17.28 16.01 4.40
C ALA A 576 15.91 15.80 5.07
N THR A 577 15.73 14.64 5.71
CA THR A 577 14.49 14.32 6.42
C THR A 577 14.32 15.20 7.66
N ALA A 578 15.39 15.40 8.44
CA ALA A 578 15.36 16.25 9.64
C ALA A 578 15.03 17.72 9.32
N SER A 579 15.45 18.24 8.15
CA SER A 579 15.16 19.60 7.70
C SER A 579 13.68 19.88 7.40
N SER A 580 12.82 18.86 7.44
CA SER A 580 11.36 19.05 7.38
C SER A 580 10.77 19.59 8.70
N PHE A 581 11.58 19.70 9.76
CA PHE A 581 11.13 20.09 11.11
C PHE A 581 11.87 21.34 11.60
N GLU A 582 11.13 22.38 11.97
CA GLU A 582 11.67 23.68 12.38
C GLU A 582 12.71 23.58 13.52
N ALA A 583 12.42 22.80 14.57
CA ALA A 583 13.33 22.62 15.70
C ALA A 583 14.65 21.92 15.29
N CYS A 584 14.60 21.03 14.30
CA CYS A 584 15.80 20.40 13.74
C CYS A 584 16.58 21.42 12.90
N CYS A 585 15.91 22.23 12.07
CA CYS A 585 16.55 23.28 11.28
C CYS A 585 17.35 24.26 12.15
N GLN A 586 16.76 24.73 13.27
CA GLN A 586 17.45 25.60 14.23
C GLN A 586 18.74 24.96 14.76
N ARG A 587 18.69 23.65 15.10
CA ARG A 587 19.86 22.94 15.61
C ARG A 587 20.91 22.70 14.52
N ILE A 588 20.48 22.38 13.31
CA ILE A 588 21.37 22.18 12.15
C ILE A 588 22.09 23.48 11.78
N ALA A 589 21.44 24.64 11.92
CA ALA A 589 22.06 25.93 11.65
C ALA A 589 23.28 26.23 12.54
N GLU A 590 23.37 25.60 13.71
CA GLU A 590 24.50 25.71 14.64
C GLU A 590 25.67 24.76 14.30
N MET A 591 25.62 24.06 13.16
CA MET A 591 26.58 23.04 12.71
C MET A 591 27.38 23.50 11.48
N PRO A 592 28.30 24.48 11.59
CA PRO A 592 28.92 25.12 10.43
C PRO A 592 29.76 24.18 9.55
N SER A 593 30.37 23.12 10.11
CA SER A 593 31.13 22.14 9.32
C SER A 593 30.26 21.33 8.35
N LEU A 594 28.95 21.19 8.65
CA LEU A 594 28.02 20.42 7.84
C LEU A 594 27.89 20.97 6.42
N PHE A 595 27.70 22.28 6.29
CA PHE A 595 27.45 22.92 4.99
C PHE A 595 28.66 22.83 4.06
N GLY A 596 29.87 23.05 4.59
CA GLY A 596 31.11 22.87 3.84
C GLY A 596 31.33 21.42 3.41
N ASN A 597 31.00 20.46 4.27
CA ASN A 597 31.08 19.04 3.96
C ASN A 597 30.07 18.62 2.88
N ILE A 598 28.82 19.09 2.95
CA ILE A 598 27.81 18.86 1.89
C ILE A 598 28.32 19.40 0.55
N CYS A 599 28.88 20.61 0.52
CA CYS A 599 29.46 21.19 -0.68
C CYS A 599 30.62 20.37 -1.23
N ARG A 600 31.47 19.81 -0.37
CA ARG A 600 32.58 18.94 -0.77
C ARG A 600 32.10 17.65 -1.43
N LEU A 601 31.01 17.05 -0.97
CA LEU A 601 30.48 15.81 -1.56
C LEU A 601 30.04 15.99 -3.02
N LEU A 602 29.60 17.18 -3.40
CA LEU A 602 29.22 17.52 -4.77
C LEU A 602 30.40 17.60 -5.76
N GLN A 603 31.65 17.57 -5.28
CA GLN A 603 32.84 17.69 -6.12
C GLN A 603 33.18 16.39 -6.88
N PHE A 604 32.71 15.24 -6.38
CA PHE A 604 33.08 13.92 -6.89
C PHE A 604 32.14 13.46 -8.02
N GLN A 605 32.52 13.79 -9.26
CA GLN A 605 31.74 13.48 -10.46
C GLN A 605 31.57 11.97 -10.71
N ASP A 606 32.56 11.16 -10.31
CA ASP A 606 32.51 9.69 -10.42
C ASP A 606 31.65 9.01 -9.34
N LEU A 607 31.12 9.78 -8.38
CA LEU A 607 30.19 9.32 -7.33
C LEU A 607 28.83 10.04 -7.46
N PRO A 608 28.10 9.85 -8.58
CA PRO A 608 26.87 10.61 -8.86
C PRO A 608 25.74 10.33 -7.87
N ARG A 609 25.69 9.15 -7.23
CA ARG A 609 24.69 8.83 -6.18
C ARG A 609 24.92 9.64 -4.90
N LEU A 610 26.17 9.72 -4.47
CA LEU A 610 26.57 10.53 -3.31
C LEU A 610 26.30 12.01 -3.57
N SER A 611 26.69 12.51 -4.75
CA SER A 611 26.41 13.89 -5.17
C SER A 611 24.91 14.16 -5.25
N ALA A 612 24.11 13.20 -5.71
CA ALA A 612 22.66 13.33 -5.77
C ALA A 612 22.03 13.39 -4.38
N ALA A 613 22.49 12.58 -3.42
CA ALA A 613 22.04 12.63 -2.03
C ALA A 613 22.39 13.98 -1.38
N ALA A 614 23.59 14.51 -1.64
CA ALA A 614 23.98 15.85 -1.18
C ALA A 614 23.11 16.96 -1.78
N ALA A 615 22.84 16.91 -3.09
CA ALA A 615 21.96 17.86 -3.77
C ALA A 615 20.50 17.77 -3.29
N GLN A 616 20.00 16.57 -3.00
CA GLN A 616 18.68 16.38 -2.42
C GLN A 616 18.60 16.94 -0.99
N CYS A 617 19.64 16.74 -0.18
CA CYS A 617 19.74 17.34 1.15
C CYS A 617 19.68 18.87 1.08
N ILE A 618 20.36 19.48 0.09
CA ILE A 618 20.29 20.93 -0.16
C ILE A 618 18.86 21.37 -0.49
N CYS A 619 18.14 20.62 -1.34
CA CYS A 619 16.73 20.91 -1.65
C CYS A 619 15.87 20.96 -0.38
N SER A 620 16.01 19.94 0.48
CA SER A 620 15.25 19.83 1.72
C SER A 620 15.64 20.89 2.75
N MET A 621 16.91 21.31 2.79
CA MET A 621 17.38 22.38 3.68
C MET A 621 16.93 23.78 3.22
N ALA A 622 16.71 23.98 1.92
CA ALA A 622 16.39 25.28 1.35
C ALA A 622 15.01 25.83 1.75
N VAL A 623 14.18 25.04 2.45
CA VAL A 623 12.90 25.50 3.02
C VAL A 623 13.08 26.44 4.21
N ASP A 624 14.27 26.46 4.83
CA ASP A 624 14.61 27.33 5.95
C ASP A 624 15.62 28.42 5.52
N THR A 625 15.28 29.68 5.82
CA THR A 625 16.07 30.86 5.40
C THR A 625 17.52 30.84 5.93
N LEU A 626 17.72 30.35 7.16
CA LEU A 626 19.04 30.35 7.80
C LEU A 626 19.92 29.25 7.17
N LEU A 627 19.37 28.04 6.99
CA LEU A 627 20.07 26.96 6.30
C LEU A 627 20.40 27.32 4.85
N GLN A 628 19.45 27.92 4.13
CA GLN A 628 19.63 28.41 2.76
C GLN A 628 20.77 29.43 2.67
N THR A 629 20.85 30.36 3.64
CA THR A 629 21.93 31.36 3.72
C THR A 629 23.29 30.74 4.01
N GLN A 630 23.36 29.77 4.93
CA GLN A 630 24.61 29.06 5.26
C GLN A 630 25.13 28.23 4.07
N LEU A 631 24.24 27.56 3.33
CA LEU A 631 24.58 26.84 2.10
C LEU A 631 25.12 27.79 1.03
N PHE A 632 24.46 28.93 0.83
CA PHE A 632 24.93 29.96 -0.10
C PHE A 632 26.32 30.49 0.28
N GLN A 633 26.53 30.83 1.55
CA GLN A 633 27.82 31.30 2.08
C GLN A 633 28.92 30.23 2.02
N SER A 634 28.55 28.95 2.01
CA SER A 634 29.48 27.83 1.83
C SER A 634 29.91 27.61 0.38
N GLY A 635 29.40 28.42 -0.57
CA GLY A 635 29.77 28.35 -1.98
C GLY A 635 29.09 27.22 -2.75
N VAL A 636 27.89 26.80 -2.32
CA VAL A 636 27.16 25.67 -2.94
C VAL A 636 26.89 25.85 -4.44
N LEU A 637 26.73 27.09 -4.91
CA LEU A 637 26.48 27.40 -6.32
C LEU A 637 27.65 26.94 -7.22
N TRP A 638 28.88 27.08 -6.73
CA TRP A 638 30.08 26.66 -7.47
C TRP A 638 30.12 25.15 -7.71
N GLN A 639 29.40 24.38 -6.89
CA GLN A 639 29.36 22.93 -6.97
C GLN A 639 28.16 22.44 -7.79
N LEU A 640 27.00 23.10 -7.69
CA LEU A 640 25.78 22.68 -8.39
C LEU A 640 25.74 23.09 -9.87
N VAL A 641 26.25 24.28 -10.22
CA VAL A 641 26.17 24.80 -11.60
C VAL A 641 26.85 23.89 -12.63
N PRO A 642 28.06 23.32 -12.39
CA PRO A 642 28.70 22.43 -13.35
C PRO A 642 27.86 21.18 -13.68
N HIS A 643 27.09 20.65 -12.72
CA HIS A 643 26.27 19.46 -12.92
C HIS A 643 25.15 19.66 -13.95
N LEU A 644 24.67 20.89 -14.14
CA LEU A 644 23.64 21.21 -15.15
C LEU A 644 24.09 20.88 -16.58
N PHE A 645 25.39 20.94 -16.85
CA PHE A 645 25.98 20.77 -18.18
C PHE A 645 26.41 19.34 -18.49
N HIS A 646 26.12 18.40 -17.59
CA HIS A 646 26.31 16.96 -17.82
C HIS A 646 25.01 16.27 -18.26
N TYR A 647 23.94 17.03 -18.47
CA TYR A 647 22.64 16.51 -18.91
C TYR A 647 22.62 16.25 -20.42
N ASP A 648 22.31 15.02 -20.80
CA ASP A 648 22.10 14.60 -22.19
C ASP A 648 20.62 14.29 -22.42
N TYR A 649 19.91 15.21 -23.07
CA TYR A 649 18.49 15.07 -23.38
C TYR A 649 18.22 14.02 -24.48
N THR A 650 19.22 13.64 -25.28
CA THR A 650 19.04 12.66 -26.36
C THR A 650 18.85 11.25 -25.83
N LEU A 651 19.41 10.96 -24.65
CA LEU A 651 19.21 9.69 -23.95
C LEU A 651 17.73 9.48 -23.57
N ASP A 652 17.07 10.53 -23.07
CA ASP A 652 15.68 10.45 -22.61
C ASP A 652 14.68 10.45 -23.78
N GLU A 653 15.00 11.12 -24.89
CA GLU A 653 14.18 11.15 -26.12
C GLU A 653 14.35 9.90 -27.00
N GLY A 654 15.35 9.05 -26.72
CA GLY A 654 15.69 7.86 -27.50
C GLY A 654 14.68 6.70 -27.39
N GLY A 655 13.67 6.79 -26.51
CA GLY A 655 12.59 5.80 -26.38
C GLY A 655 13.02 4.43 -25.82
N VAL A 656 14.27 4.29 -25.38
CA VAL A 656 14.82 3.08 -24.77
C VAL A 656 14.79 3.24 -23.26
N SER A 657 14.28 2.24 -22.55
CA SER A 657 14.32 2.23 -21.08
C SER A 657 15.77 2.09 -20.59
N HIS A 658 16.26 3.08 -19.85
CA HIS A 658 17.58 3.07 -19.23
C HIS A 658 17.46 2.88 -17.71
N SER A 659 18.41 2.15 -17.11
CA SER A 659 18.46 1.93 -15.66
C SER A 659 19.61 2.71 -15.03
N GLU A 660 19.33 3.37 -13.90
CA GLU A 660 20.31 4.08 -13.06
C GLU A 660 21.36 3.14 -12.43
N GLU A 661 21.18 1.82 -12.51
CA GLU A 661 22.15 0.84 -12.01
C GLU A 661 23.23 0.50 -13.03
N SER A 662 22.96 0.69 -14.32
CA SER A 662 23.82 0.22 -15.41
C SER A 662 24.32 1.35 -16.33
N ASN A 663 23.71 2.53 -16.29
CA ASN A 663 24.02 3.63 -17.19
C ASN A 663 24.57 4.86 -16.45
N LYS A 664 25.85 5.18 -16.67
CA LYS A 664 26.53 6.36 -16.10
C LYS A 664 25.88 7.68 -16.54
N GLN A 665 25.42 7.79 -17.78
CA GLN A 665 24.76 8.99 -18.28
C GLN A 665 23.37 9.17 -17.66
N ALA A 666 22.64 8.08 -17.37
CA ALA A 666 21.37 8.16 -16.65
C ALA A 666 21.56 8.72 -15.22
N LEU A 667 22.64 8.32 -14.54
CA LEU A 667 23.03 8.88 -13.23
C LEU A 667 23.43 10.36 -13.32
N ALA A 668 24.18 10.75 -14.36
CA ALA A 668 24.52 12.15 -14.61
C ALA A 668 23.27 13.00 -14.88
N ASN A 669 22.31 12.49 -15.67
CA ASN A 669 21.04 13.16 -15.92
C ASN A 669 20.22 13.35 -14.63
N ARG A 670 20.17 12.32 -13.77
CA ARG A 670 19.52 12.43 -12.44
C ARG A 670 20.18 13.49 -11.57
N LEU A 671 21.52 13.49 -11.49
CA LEU A 671 22.25 14.49 -10.72
C LEU A 671 22.01 15.91 -11.26
N ALA A 672 21.98 16.10 -12.58
CA ALA A 672 21.69 17.38 -13.20
C ALA A 672 20.28 17.89 -12.85
N ARG A 673 19.26 17.01 -12.86
CA ARG A 673 17.89 17.33 -12.45
C ARG A 673 17.79 17.77 -11.00
N ILE A 674 18.37 17.00 -10.09
CA ILE A 674 18.34 17.31 -8.65
C ILE A 674 19.16 18.59 -8.39
N SER A 675 20.26 18.81 -9.13
CA SER A 675 21.06 20.04 -9.01
C SER A 675 20.29 21.27 -9.52
N CYS A 676 19.54 21.14 -10.61
CA CYS A 676 18.62 22.18 -11.10
C CYS A 676 17.54 22.49 -10.07
N GLU A 677 16.95 21.45 -9.46
CA GLU A 677 15.96 21.59 -8.39
C GLU A 677 16.55 22.26 -7.15
N ALA A 678 17.75 21.87 -6.72
CA ALA A 678 18.44 22.45 -5.58
C ALA A 678 18.69 23.95 -5.78
N LEU A 679 19.14 24.36 -6.97
CA LEU A 679 19.32 25.76 -7.32
C LEU A 679 17.99 26.53 -7.33
N ALA A 680 16.90 25.92 -7.82
CA ALA A 680 15.58 26.52 -7.81
C ALA A 680 15.04 26.71 -6.38
N CYS A 681 15.19 25.70 -5.50
CA CYS A 681 14.83 25.79 -4.09
C CYS A 681 15.66 26.85 -3.36
N LEU A 682 16.98 26.89 -3.58
CA LEU A 682 17.88 27.90 -2.98
C LEU A 682 17.52 29.33 -3.42
N ALA A 683 16.95 29.50 -4.61
CA ALA A 683 16.54 30.80 -5.12
C ALA A 683 15.14 31.24 -4.65
N GLY A 684 14.38 30.36 -4.00
CA GLY A 684 12.97 30.61 -3.67
C GLY A 684 12.03 30.48 -4.86
N PHE A 685 12.37 29.65 -5.85
CA PHE A 685 11.55 29.44 -7.05
C PHE A 685 10.54 28.29 -6.91
N ARG A 686 10.55 27.59 -5.77
CA ARG A 686 9.62 26.50 -5.45
C ARG A 686 8.69 26.91 -4.32
N GLU A 687 7.50 26.32 -4.30
CA GLU A 687 6.56 26.51 -3.22
C GLU A 687 7.17 26.05 -1.88
N GLY A 688 6.96 26.82 -0.82
CA GLY A 688 7.54 26.52 0.50
C GLY A 688 9.01 26.87 0.68
N THR A 689 9.68 27.45 -0.33
CA THR A 689 11.06 27.96 -0.19
C THR A 689 11.10 29.49 -0.13
N PRO A 690 11.82 30.11 0.83
CA PRO A 690 11.95 31.56 0.94
C PRO A 690 12.75 32.16 -0.21
N GLU A 691 12.38 33.38 -0.64
CA GLU A 691 13.16 34.12 -1.62
C GLU A 691 14.55 34.50 -1.07
N ASN A 692 15.57 34.30 -1.90
CA ASN A 692 16.96 34.63 -1.55
C ASN A 692 17.59 35.52 -2.62
N ASP A 693 17.65 36.82 -2.35
CA ASP A 693 18.18 37.79 -3.31
C ASP A 693 19.63 37.51 -3.71
N GLY A 694 20.46 37.02 -2.79
CA GLY A 694 21.85 36.66 -3.05
C GLY A 694 21.97 35.55 -4.09
N VAL A 695 21.22 34.45 -3.88
CA VAL A 695 21.17 33.34 -4.83
C VAL A 695 20.55 33.77 -6.15
N GLN A 696 19.42 34.50 -6.12
CA GLN A 696 18.77 34.97 -7.35
C GLN A 696 19.68 35.87 -8.18
N ASN A 697 20.39 36.82 -7.57
CA ASN A 697 21.32 37.70 -8.27
C ASN A 697 22.51 36.93 -8.86
N SER A 698 23.04 35.96 -8.12
CA SER A 698 24.11 35.09 -8.60
C SER A 698 23.65 34.24 -9.78
N LEU A 699 22.46 33.63 -9.70
CA LEU A 699 21.91 32.84 -10.81
C LEU A 699 21.55 33.70 -12.02
N ARG A 700 21.04 34.92 -11.84
CA ARG A 700 20.79 35.86 -12.96
C ARG A 700 22.08 36.21 -13.68
N ALA A 701 23.18 36.40 -12.94
CA ALA A 701 24.49 36.65 -13.54
C ALA A 701 25.02 35.41 -14.27
N LEU A 702 25.02 34.25 -13.60
CA LEU A 702 25.61 33.01 -14.11
C LEU A 702 24.80 32.37 -15.25
N LEU A 703 23.47 32.29 -15.12
CA LEU A 703 22.59 31.57 -16.03
C LEU A 703 21.68 32.48 -16.87
N THR A 704 21.67 33.80 -16.64
CA THR A 704 20.76 34.80 -17.22
C THR A 704 19.37 34.86 -16.57
N SER A 705 18.76 36.05 -16.60
CA SER A 705 17.39 36.29 -16.11
C SER A 705 16.34 35.41 -16.78
N TYR A 706 16.50 35.09 -18.06
CA TYR A 706 15.57 34.23 -18.79
C TYR A 706 15.60 32.80 -18.26
N VAL A 707 16.79 32.22 -18.05
CA VAL A 707 16.90 30.86 -17.49
C VAL A 707 16.36 30.82 -16.07
N CYS A 708 16.61 31.83 -15.22
CA CYS A 708 16.00 31.90 -13.89
C CYS A 708 14.46 31.91 -13.95
N ARG A 709 13.88 32.61 -14.93
CA ARG A 709 12.42 32.58 -15.16
C ARG A 709 11.95 31.18 -15.58
N CYS A 710 12.68 30.52 -16.47
CA CYS A 710 12.38 29.14 -16.87
C CYS A 710 12.50 28.19 -15.68
N MET A 711 13.53 28.32 -14.83
CA MET A 711 13.66 27.57 -13.58
C MET A 711 12.48 27.76 -12.66
N ARG A 712 11.82 28.92 -12.67
CA ARG A 712 10.62 29.20 -11.86
C ARG A 712 9.32 28.65 -12.47
N THR A 713 9.23 28.50 -13.79
CA THR A 713 7.95 28.30 -14.50
C THR A 713 7.87 27.03 -15.32
N GLU A 714 9.00 26.45 -15.71
CA GLU A 714 9.10 25.26 -16.54
C GLU A 714 9.64 24.06 -15.75
N SER A 715 9.56 22.87 -16.34
CA SER A 715 10.18 21.65 -15.78
C SER A 715 11.71 21.72 -15.83
N ASN A 716 12.39 21.07 -14.89
CA ASN A 716 13.86 20.98 -14.89
C ASN A 716 14.43 20.42 -16.21
N ASP A 717 13.76 19.46 -16.84
CA ASP A 717 14.22 18.87 -18.11
C ASP A 717 14.21 19.90 -19.26
N ALA A 718 13.21 20.79 -19.31
CA ALA A 718 13.13 21.87 -20.29
C ALA A 718 14.25 22.91 -20.08
N VAL A 719 14.52 23.26 -18.83
CA VAL A 719 15.62 24.16 -18.45
C VAL A 719 16.97 23.55 -18.82
N LEU A 720 17.20 22.30 -18.44
CA LEU A 720 18.45 21.58 -18.72
C LEU A 720 18.64 21.38 -20.22
N LYS A 721 17.59 21.07 -20.98
CA LYS A 721 17.64 21.00 -22.44
C LYS A 721 18.01 22.35 -23.04
N THR A 722 17.43 23.45 -22.55
CA THR A 722 17.79 24.81 -22.98
C THR A 722 19.25 25.13 -22.68
N LEU A 723 19.72 24.81 -21.47
CA LEU A 723 21.12 25.02 -21.08
C LEU A 723 22.10 24.19 -21.91
N ASN A 724 21.72 22.98 -22.34
CA ASN A 724 22.57 22.09 -23.14
C ASN A 724 22.34 22.19 -24.67
N SER A 725 21.52 23.15 -25.12
CA SER A 725 21.25 23.40 -26.55
C SER A 725 21.70 24.80 -26.97
N ASN A 726 22.27 24.94 -28.17
CA ASN A 726 22.62 26.25 -28.71
C ASN A 726 21.35 27.03 -29.05
N THR A 727 21.18 28.20 -28.45
CA THR A 727 19.99 29.03 -28.57
C THR A 727 20.40 30.47 -28.85
N GLU A 728 19.85 31.05 -29.91
CA GLU A 728 19.94 32.48 -30.19
C GLU A 728 18.54 33.01 -30.50
N ASN A 729 17.92 33.62 -29.50
CA ASN A 729 16.59 34.22 -29.61
C ASN A 729 16.53 35.51 -28.78
N PRO A 730 15.44 36.29 -28.86
CA PRO A 730 15.32 37.56 -28.16
C PRO A 730 15.52 37.51 -26.65
N TYR A 731 15.37 36.36 -25.99
CA TYR A 731 15.55 36.20 -24.55
C TYR A 731 16.88 35.58 -24.14
N LEU A 732 17.56 34.86 -25.04
CA LEU A 732 18.74 34.08 -24.70
C LEU A 732 19.74 34.01 -25.86
N ILE A 733 20.99 34.41 -25.59
CA ILE A 733 22.17 34.13 -26.41
C ILE A 733 23.01 33.12 -25.64
N TRP A 734 22.97 31.85 -26.08
CA TRP A 734 23.59 30.75 -25.35
C TRP A 734 24.18 29.72 -26.31
N ASP A 735 25.49 29.57 -26.28
CA ASP A 735 26.23 28.65 -27.14
C ASP A 735 27.35 27.93 -26.36
N ASN A 736 28.16 27.14 -27.07
CA ASN A 736 29.29 26.45 -26.45
C ASN A 736 30.33 27.42 -25.86
N GLY A 737 30.48 28.62 -26.44
CA GLY A 737 31.39 29.64 -25.95
C GLY A 737 30.92 30.25 -24.63
N THR A 738 29.63 30.59 -24.52
CA THR A 738 29.06 31.14 -23.27
C THR A 738 29.09 30.12 -22.14
N ARG A 739 28.82 28.84 -22.43
CA ARG A 739 28.97 27.75 -21.45
C ARG A 739 30.40 27.60 -20.96
N ALA A 740 31.37 27.63 -21.89
CA ALA A 740 32.78 27.51 -21.54
C ALA A 740 33.25 28.68 -20.67
N GLU A 741 32.85 29.91 -21.00
CA GLU A 741 33.16 31.11 -20.21
C GLU A 741 32.60 31.01 -18.78
N LEU A 742 31.33 30.58 -18.64
CA LEU A 742 30.71 30.34 -17.34
C LEU A 742 31.45 29.25 -16.54
N LEU A 743 31.68 28.09 -17.16
CA LEU A 743 32.33 26.95 -16.49
C LEU A 743 33.77 27.29 -16.08
N GLU A 744 34.49 28.05 -16.90
CA GLU A 744 35.84 28.52 -16.54
C GLU A 744 35.79 29.47 -15.33
N PHE A 745 34.81 30.38 -15.29
CA PHE A 745 34.61 31.25 -14.12
C PHE A 745 34.29 30.45 -12.86
N VAL A 746 33.31 29.54 -12.94
CA VAL A 746 32.91 28.69 -11.81
C VAL A 746 34.07 27.80 -11.34
N GLU A 747 34.84 27.20 -12.24
CA GLU A 747 35.95 26.30 -11.89
C GLU A 747 37.10 27.04 -11.17
N ARG A 748 37.37 28.29 -11.54
CA ARG A 748 38.35 29.14 -10.82
C ARG A 748 37.94 29.34 -9.36
N HIS A 749 36.65 29.54 -9.09
CA HIS A 749 36.14 29.67 -7.73
C HIS A 749 36.07 28.31 -7.01
N ARG A 750 35.72 27.24 -7.72
CA ARG A 750 35.63 25.86 -7.17
C ARG A 750 36.97 25.34 -6.65
N THR A 751 38.07 25.71 -7.30
CA THR A 751 39.43 25.24 -6.99
C THR A 751 40.23 26.22 -6.13
N SER A 752 39.71 27.41 -5.86
CA SER A 752 40.34 28.42 -5.01
C SER A 752 40.35 27.98 -3.55
N ARG A 753 41.46 28.25 -2.85
CA ARG A 753 41.58 28.04 -1.38
C ARG A 753 41.08 29.22 -0.55
N GLU A 754 40.81 30.35 -1.19
CA GLU A 754 40.30 31.58 -0.57
C GLU A 754 38.93 31.96 -1.17
N GLN A 755 38.10 32.64 -0.36
CA GLN A 755 36.85 33.23 -0.84
C GLN A 755 37.21 34.33 -1.86
N THR A 756 37.10 34.00 -3.14
CA THR A 756 37.55 34.84 -4.25
C THR A 756 36.44 35.72 -4.82
N SER A 757 35.20 35.53 -4.36
CA SER A 757 34.03 36.30 -4.78
C SER A 757 33.32 36.87 -3.54
N GLU A 758 33.30 38.19 -3.43
CA GLU A 758 32.53 38.89 -2.39
C GLU A 758 31.02 38.86 -2.67
N LEU A 759 30.63 38.65 -3.93
CA LEU A 759 29.25 38.68 -4.40
C LEU A 759 28.72 37.31 -4.82
N PHE A 760 29.47 36.24 -4.53
CA PHE A 760 29.12 34.84 -4.79
C PHE A 760 28.68 34.55 -6.24
N GLY A 761 29.25 35.28 -7.20
CA GLY A 761 29.01 35.12 -8.63
C GLY A 761 28.11 36.18 -9.26
N ALA A 762 27.49 37.06 -8.46
CA ALA A 762 26.68 38.15 -9.01
C ALA A 762 27.51 39.21 -9.77
N GLU A 763 28.84 39.21 -9.62
CA GLU A 763 29.77 40.02 -10.41
C GLU A 763 30.04 39.48 -11.83
N PHE A 764 29.63 38.24 -12.11
CA PHE A 764 29.90 37.60 -13.40
C PHE A 764 29.17 38.32 -14.54
N GLN A 765 29.88 38.57 -15.63
CA GLN A 765 29.34 39.21 -16.82
C GLN A 765 29.81 38.48 -18.06
N LEU A 766 28.86 37.99 -18.86
CA LEU A 766 29.14 37.34 -20.12
C LEU A 766 29.70 38.33 -21.14
N SER A 767 30.87 38.01 -21.69
CA SER A 767 31.56 38.84 -22.68
C SER A 767 30.72 39.14 -23.93
N ILE A 768 29.85 38.20 -24.33
CA ILE A 768 28.95 38.36 -25.48
C ILE A 768 27.84 39.37 -25.22
N HIS A 769 27.33 39.46 -23.99
CA HIS A 769 26.26 40.41 -23.64
C HIS A 769 26.75 41.86 -23.56
N ALA A 770 28.04 42.07 -23.29
CA ALA A 770 28.63 43.41 -23.21
C ALA A 770 28.51 44.21 -24.53
N LYS A 771 28.31 43.53 -25.66
CA LYS A 771 28.14 44.14 -26.99
C LYS A 771 26.68 44.37 -27.36
N GLU A 772 25.73 43.86 -26.58
CA GLU A 772 24.32 43.88 -26.92
C GLU A 772 23.57 45.03 -26.23
N LEU A 773 22.37 45.35 -26.73
CA LEU A 773 21.42 46.23 -26.06
C LEU A 773 20.30 45.38 -25.46
N VAL A 774 20.22 45.37 -24.14
CA VAL A 774 19.19 44.63 -23.39
C VAL A 774 18.21 45.64 -22.79
N VAL A 775 16.92 45.51 -23.12
CA VAL A 775 15.83 46.32 -22.56
C VAL A 775 14.65 45.41 -22.28
N GLY A 776 14.06 45.46 -21.08
CA GLY A 776 12.93 44.59 -20.71
C GLY A 776 13.25 43.09 -20.80
N ASP A 777 14.48 42.72 -20.41
CA ASP A 777 15.03 41.34 -20.51
C ASP A 777 15.09 40.77 -21.95
N ILE A 778 15.05 41.61 -22.99
CA ILE A 778 15.24 41.16 -24.38
C ILE A 778 16.49 41.76 -25.04
N PHE A 779 17.18 40.95 -25.85
CA PHE A 779 18.20 41.39 -26.79
C PHE A 779 17.55 42.09 -27.97
N VAL A 780 17.54 43.43 -27.92
CA VAL A 780 16.78 44.29 -28.85
C VAL A 780 17.21 44.05 -30.30
N ARG A 781 18.49 43.78 -30.55
CA ARG A 781 19.01 43.43 -31.88
C ARG A 781 18.33 42.18 -32.44
N ILE A 782 18.35 41.10 -31.68
CA ILE A 782 17.81 39.79 -32.11
C ILE A 782 16.30 39.89 -32.30
N TYR A 783 15.59 40.61 -31.42
CA TYR A 783 14.16 40.84 -31.62
C TYR A 783 13.83 41.61 -32.92
N ASN A 784 14.67 42.59 -33.27
CA ASN A 784 14.50 43.32 -34.53
C ASN A 784 14.79 42.45 -35.77
N GLU A 785 15.72 41.51 -35.66
CA GLU A 785 16.00 40.50 -36.70
C GLU A 785 14.89 39.44 -36.78
N GLN A 786 14.22 39.14 -35.66
CA GLN A 786 13.17 38.13 -35.51
C GLN A 786 11.84 38.76 -35.04
N PRO A 787 11.21 39.68 -35.81
CA PRO A 787 10.09 40.51 -35.34
C PRO A 787 8.80 39.72 -35.06
N THR A 788 8.68 38.50 -35.58
CA THR A 788 7.54 37.61 -35.33
C THR A 788 7.72 36.71 -34.11
N PHE A 789 8.84 36.82 -33.40
CA PHE A 789 9.09 36.01 -32.21
C PHE A 789 8.06 36.33 -31.11
N PRO A 790 7.37 35.33 -30.55
CA PRO A 790 6.37 35.55 -29.52
C PRO A 790 7.04 35.93 -28.19
N LEU A 791 6.84 37.18 -27.75
CA LEU A 791 7.30 37.65 -26.45
C LEU A 791 6.35 37.15 -25.34
N LEU A 792 6.91 36.78 -24.20
CA LEU A 792 6.16 36.30 -23.02
C LEU A 792 5.33 37.42 -22.39
N GLU A 793 5.91 38.62 -22.24
CA GLU A 793 5.26 39.78 -21.62
C GLU A 793 5.29 41.02 -22.54
N PRO A 794 4.61 40.99 -23.71
CA PRO A 794 4.77 42.03 -24.73
C PRO A 794 4.38 43.43 -24.24
N LYS A 795 3.39 43.55 -23.34
CA LYS A 795 2.99 44.84 -22.75
C LYS A 795 4.07 45.44 -21.84
N LYS A 796 4.73 44.62 -21.04
CA LYS A 796 5.79 45.05 -20.12
C LYS A 796 7.02 45.50 -20.92
N VAL A 797 7.45 44.67 -21.88
CA VAL A 797 8.57 45.02 -22.78
C VAL A 797 8.30 46.32 -23.54
N ALA A 798 7.07 46.55 -24.01
CA ALA A 798 6.70 47.80 -24.66
C ALA A 798 6.84 49.02 -23.73
N MET A 799 6.44 48.89 -22.46
CA MET A 799 6.65 49.94 -21.46
C MET A 799 8.14 50.16 -21.18
N ASP A 800 8.91 49.09 -20.98
CA ASP A 800 10.35 49.18 -20.72
C ASP A 800 11.09 49.86 -21.89
N LEU A 801 10.71 49.57 -23.14
CA LEU A 801 11.23 50.24 -24.33
C LEU A 801 10.86 51.73 -24.37
N LEU A 802 9.62 52.09 -24.04
CA LEU A 802 9.14 53.47 -23.98
C LEU A 802 9.86 54.27 -22.88
N ASP A 803 10.00 53.69 -21.69
CA ASP A 803 10.68 54.31 -20.56
C ASP A 803 12.17 54.48 -20.86
N TYR A 804 12.81 53.46 -21.46
CA TYR A 804 14.21 53.54 -21.88
C TYR A 804 14.43 54.65 -22.91
N MET A 805 13.57 54.75 -23.93
CA MET A 805 13.58 55.85 -24.88
C MET A 805 13.37 57.20 -24.16
N GLY A 806 12.42 57.28 -23.22
CA GLY A 806 12.14 58.49 -22.43
C GLY A 806 13.39 59.09 -21.75
N ARG A 807 14.31 58.25 -21.28
CA ARG A 807 15.54 58.69 -20.58
C ARG A 807 16.47 59.55 -21.45
N TYR A 808 16.50 59.31 -22.76
CA TYR A 808 17.36 59.99 -23.75
C TYR A 808 16.63 61.06 -24.57
N ALA A 809 15.31 61.23 -24.37
CA ALA A 809 14.51 62.17 -25.15
C ALA A 809 15.04 63.61 -25.04
N GLY A 810 15.44 64.04 -23.84
CA GLY A 810 15.95 65.40 -23.65
C GLY A 810 17.29 65.67 -24.35
N GLU A 811 18.18 64.68 -24.36
CA GLU A 811 19.49 64.74 -25.03
C GLU A 811 19.34 64.79 -26.56
N LEU A 812 18.50 63.92 -27.12
CA LEU A 812 18.41 63.71 -28.57
C LEU A 812 17.40 64.62 -29.27
N THR A 813 16.46 65.23 -28.53
CA THR A 813 15.40 66.09 -29.09
C THR A 813 15.49 67.55 -28.63
N GLY A 814 16.42 67.89 -27.73
CA GLY A 814 16.66 69.26 -27.26
C GLY A 814 15.67 69.79 -26.23
N GLN A 815 14.88 68.93 -25.58
CA GLN A 815 13.95 69.32 -24.49
C GLN A 815 14.61 69.13 -23.10
N LEU A 816 14.74 70.21 -22.33
CA LEU A 816 15.29 70.20 -20.97
C LEU A 816 14.46 69.30 -20.02
N LYS A 817 15.14 68.40 -19.26
CA LYS A 817 14.54 67.62 -18.15
C LYS A 817 14.09 68.57 -17.02
N LYS A 818 12.89 68.35 -16.46
CA LYS A 818 12.63 68.67 -15.04
C LYS A 818 13.08 67.46 -14.19
N PRO A 819 13.81 67.67 -13.09
CA PRO A 819 14.21 66.56 -12.22
C PRO A 819 13.03 66.10 -11.37
N THR A 820 12.77 64.80 -11.34
CA THR A 820 11.88 64.18 -10.35
C THR A 820 12.68 63.93 -9.08
N ASN A 821 12.23 64.51 -7.97
CA ASN A 821 12.82 64.34 -6.64
C ASN A 821 12.71 62.88 -6.16
N GLY A 822 13.81 62.38 -5.61
CA GLY A 822 13.79 61.70 -4.30
C GLY A 822 13.64 60.18 -4.29
N ASN A 823 14.81 59.53 -4.25
CA ASN A 823 15.10 58.29 -3.53
C ASN A 823 14.22 57.05 -3.80
N LEU A 824 14.53 56.37 -4.90
CA LEU A 824 14.74 54.93 -4.89
C LEU A 824 16.10 54.69 -5.55
N ILE A 825 16.99 53.95 -4.90
CA ILE A 825 18.12 53.35 -5.59
C ILE A 825 17.51 52.23 -6.43
N ASP A 826 17.00 52.56 -7.61
CA ASP A 826 16.73 51.56 -8.63
C ASP A 826 18.10 51.03 -9.05
N ILE A 827 18.40 49.78 -8.69
CA ILE A 827 19.49 49.03 -9.30
C ILE A 827 19.05 48.76 -10.74
N ASP A 828 19.36 49.73 -11.60
CA ASP A 828 19.06 49.69 -13.02
C ASP A 828 20.01 48.70 -13.70
N TRP A 829 19.56 47.46 -13.89
CA TRP A 829 20.29 46.44 -14.65
C TRP A 829 20.57 46.84 -16.11
N SER A 830 19.96 47.91 -16.63
CA SER A 830 20.33 48.46 -17.95
C SER A 830 21.61 49.30 -17.94
N SER A 831 22.11 49.68 -16.76
CA SER A 831 23.34 50.47 -16.59
C SER A 831 24.63 49.63 -16.59
N SER A 832 24.54 48.30 -16.47
CA SER A 832 25.69 47.39 -16.50
C SER A 832 26.14 46.99 -17.90
N ASN A 833 25.34 47.26 -18.95
CA ASN A 833 25.81 47.10 -20.32
C ASN A 833 26.75 48.25 -20.70
N ALA A 834 28.05 48.01 -20.52
CA ALA A 834 29.17 48.81 -21.03
C ALA A 834 29.24 48.80 -22.59
N ASN A 835 28.09 48.78 -23.26
CA ASN A 835 28.02 48.83 -24.70
C ASN A 835 28.43 50.25 -25.15
N LYS A 836 29.32 50.31 -26.13
CA LYS A 836 29.88 51.56 -26.68
C LYS A 836 28.96 52.26 -27.67
N MET A 837 27.71 51.82 -27.82
CA MET A 837 26.76 52.40 -28.78
C MET A 837 26.36 53.80 -28.32
N SER A 838 26.20 54.70 -29.30
CA SER A 838 25.74 56.06 -29.03
C SER A 838 24.26 56.08 -28.62
N ALA A 839 23.83 57.15 -27.94
CA ALA A 839 22.45 57.29 -27.50
C ALA A 839 21.45 57.21 -28.67
N ASP A 840 21.81 57.72 -29.84
CA ASP A 840 20.96 57.68 -31.04
C ASP A 840 20.83 56.27 -31.64
N GLU A 841 21.88 55.45 -31.60
CA GLU A 841 21.83 54.05 -32.04
C GLU A 841 20.92 53.23 -31.13
N LYS A 842 21.07 53.39 -29.80
CA LYS A 842 20.25 52.71 -28.80
C LYS A 842 18.77 53.03 -28.96
N VAL A 843 18.43 54.32 -29.07
CA VAL A 843 17.03 54.76 -29.25
C VAL A 843 16.46 54.33 -30.59
N THR A 844 17.26 54.30 -31.67
CA THR A 844 16.82 53.79 -32.98
C THR A 844 16.41 52.32 -32.85
N MET A 845 17.24 51.48 -32.25
CA MET A 845 16.94 50.06 -32.07
C MET A 845 15.69 49.83 -31.21
N CYS A 846 15.52 50.58 -30.12
CA CYS A 846 14.32 50.49 -29.28
C CYS A 846 13.06 50.94 -30.03
N ALA A 847 13.14 51.99 -30.84
CA ALA A 847 12.02 52.46 -31.66
C ALA A 847 11.61 51.43 -32.73
N GLU A 848 12.57 50.73 -33.33
CA GLU A 848 12.29 49.63 -34.27
C GLU A 848 11.67 48.43 -33.55
N ALA A 849 12.16 48.07 -32.37
CA ALA A 849 11.61 46.99 -31.56
C ALA A 849 10.18 47.29 -31.11
N LEU A 850 9.92 48.52 -30.68
CA LEU A 850 8.57 48.97 -30.32
C LEU A 850 7.62 48.91 -31.52
N ALA A 851 8.08 49.28 -32.72
CA ALA A 851 7.27 49.19 -33.94
C ALA A 851 6.92 47.73 -34.28
N ASN A 852 7.91 46.84 -34.20
CA ASN A 852 7.72 45.40 -34.43
C ASN A 852 6.73 44.80 -33.42
N LEU A 853 6.90 45.14 -32.14
CA LEU A 853 6.07 44.63 -31.05
C LEU A 853 4.61 45.05 -31.20
N VAL A 854 4.36 46.34 -31.46
CA VAL A 854 3.01 46.88 -31.69
C VAL A 854 2.37 46.29 -32.94
N SER A 855 3.16 46.04 -33.99
CA SER A 855 2.64 45.41 -35.21
C SER A 855 2.29 43.94 -35.02
N ALA A 856 3.04 43.21 -34.20
CA ALA A 856 2.86 41.77 -34.00
C ALA A 856 1.79 41.44 -32.94
N ASN A 857 1.50 42.35 -32.00
CA ASN A 857 0.63 42.09 -30.84
C ASN A 857 -0.53 43.09 -30.75
N PRO A 858 -1.72 42.74 -31.29
CA PRO A 858 -2.90 43.59 -31.19
C PRO A 858 -3.29 43.90 -29.74
N GLY A 859 -3.59 45.16 -29.46
CA GLY A 859 -3.93 45.66 -28.13
C GLY A 859 -2.77 46.23 -27.33
N VAL A 860 -1.51 46.09 -27.78
CA VAL A 860 -0.36 46.76 -27.14
C VAL A 860 -0.28 48.24 -27.50
N GLU A 861 -0.82 48.64 -28.66
CA GLU A 861 -0.87 50.03 -29.13
C GLU A 861 -1.55 50.99 -28.14
N ILE A 862 -2.40 50.49 -27.23
CA ILE A 862 -3.05 51.29 -26.20
C ILE A 862 -2.05 51.95 -25.24
N LEU A 863 -0.88 51.33 -25.03
CA LEU A 863 0.18 51.84 -24.16
C LEU A 863 0.85 53.10 -24.73
N LEU A 864 0.74 53.34 -26.04
CA LEU A 864 1.25 54.54 -26.69
C LEU A 864 0.46 55.80 -26.32
N ILE A 865 -0.78 55.67 -25.80
CA ILE A 865 -1.66 56.81 -25.51
C ILE A 865 -1.04 57.77 -24.48
N GLY A 866 -0.43 57.25 -23.42
CA GLY A 866 0.28 58.05 -22.41
C GLY A 866 1.61 58.64 -22.90
N HIS A 867 2.16 58.10 -23.99
CA HIS A 867 3.53 58.36 -24.44
C HIS A 867 3.60 59.10 -25.80
N PHE A 868 2.47 59.61 -26.31
CA PHE A 868 2.47 60.34 -27.58
C PHE A 868 3.40 61.56 -27.61
N HIS A 869 3.58 62.23 -26.48
CA HIS A 869 4.51 63.36 -26.37
C HIS A 869 5.96 62.94 -26.69
N LEU A 870 6.37 61.74 -26.24
CA LEU A 870 7.67 61.15 -26.49
C LEU A 870 7.83 60.77 -27.97
N ILE A 871 6.82 60.12 -28.55
CA ILE A 871 6.80 59.75 -29.98
C ILE A 871 6.89 60.99 -30.87
N VAL A 872 6.14 62.07 -30.55
CA VAL A 872 6.19 63.33 -31.29
C VAL A 872 7.55 64.04 -31.13
N ALA A 873 8.16 64.00 -29.95
CA ALA A 873 9.49 64.56 -29.73
C ALA A 873 10.54 63.90 -30.64
N TYR A 874 10.52 62.56 -30.75
CA TYR A 874 11.44 61.84 -31.63
C TYR A 874 11.15 62.00 -33.12
N LEU A 875 9.89 62.14 -33.53
CA LEU A 875 9.56 62.52 -34.91
C LEU A 875 10.10 63.91 -35.29
N ARG A 876 10.32 64.80 -34.31
CA ARG A 876 10.90 66.14 -34.51
C ARG A 876 12.42 66.19 -34.37
N ALA A 877 13.08 65.07 -34.08
CA ALA A 877 14.53 64.96 -33.93
C ALA A 877 15.27 65.05 -35.28
N ARG A 878 15.26 66.23 -35.92
CA ARG A 878 15.79 66.47 -37.27
C ARG A 878 17.27 66.12 -37.46
N LEU A 879 18.05 66.12 -36.37
CA LEU A 879 19.47 65.75 -36.38
C LEU A 879 19.68 64.23 -36.47
N TYR A 880 18.63 63.42 -36.27
CA TYR A 880 18.69 61.97 -36.20
C TYR A 880 17.63 61.32 -37.11
N PRO A 881 17.84 61.31 -38.45
CA PRO A 881 16.86 60.82 -39.42
C PRO A 881 16.52 59.33 -39.26
N LYS A 882 17.45 58.51 -38.76
CA LYS A 882 17.22 57.08 -38.48
C LYS A 882 16.18 56.89 -37.36
N ILE A 883 16.29 57.68 -36.28
CA ILE A 883 15.31 57.70 -35.19
C ILE A 883 13.94 58.12 -35.73
N GLN A 884 13.87 59.21 -36.50
CA GLN A 884 12.61 59.67 -37.09
C GLN A 884 11.93 58.58 -37.92
N MET A 885 12.70 57.87 -38.75
CA MET A 885 12.17 56.79 -39.59
C MET A 885 11.66 55.60 -38.75
N ALA A 886 12.43 55.17 -37.74
CA ALA A 886 12.04 54.10 -36.83
C ALA A 886 10.77 54.46 -36.04
N THR A 887 10.72 55.66 -35.45
CA THR A 887 9.54 56.17 -34.74
C THR A 887 8.33 56.32 -35.65
N LEU A 888 8.52 56.66 -36.93
CA LEU A 888 7.43 56.72 -37.90
C LEU A 888 6.84 55.33 -38.19
N LYS A 889 7.62 54.25 -38.14
CA LYS A 889 7.10 52.87 -38.23
C LYS A 889 6.14 52.55 -37.08
N VAL A 890 6.43 52.99 -35.85
CA VAL A 890 5.54 52.82 -34.68
C VAL A 890 4.16 53.44 -34.92
N SER A 891 4.09 54.55 -35.67
CA SER A 891 2.83 55.25 -36.00
C SER A 891 2.01 54.61 -37.13
N ARG A 892 2.56 53.60 -37.83
CA ARG A 892 1.88 52.86 -38.90
C ARG A 892 1.22 51.59 -38.33
N LEU A 893 0.04 51.73 -37.74
CA LEU A 893 -0.75 50.59 -37.24
C LEU A 893 -1.22 49.68 -38.39
N PRO A 894 -1.21 48.34 -38.23
CA PRO A 894 -1.74 47.41 -39.23
C PRO A 894 -3.26 47.56 -39.37
N SER A 895 -3.76 47.41 -40.60
CA SER A 895 -5.16 47.59 -41.00
C SER A 895 -6.16 46.56 -40.44
N ALA A 896 -5.73 45.66 -39.55
CA ALA A 896 -6.44 44.46 -39.12
C ALA A 896 -6.97 44.50 -37.66
N VAL A 897 -7.12 45.68 -37.04
CA VAL A 897 -7.66 45.80 -35.68
C VAL A 897 -9.19 45.99 -35.70
N PRO A 898 -9.98 45.26 -34.87
CA PRO A 898 -11.45 45.33 -34.85
C PRO A 898 -11.98 46.75 -34.59
N LYS A 899 -13.02 47.17 -35.32
CA LYS A 899 -13.62 48.52 -35.26
C LYS A 899 -14.17 48.95 -33.88
N SER A 900 -14.19 48.07 -32.87
CA SER A 900 -14.77 48.33 -31.55
C SER A 900 -13.84 49.07 -30.58
N THR A 901 -12.53 49.13 -30.81
CA THR A 901 -11.54 49.85 -29.95
C THR A 901 -11.27 51.30 -30.40
N TYR A 902 -12.08 51.85 -31.31
CA TYR A 902 -11.64 52.86 -32.29
C TYR A 902 -12.13 54.34 -32.21
N PRO A 903 -12.55 54.95 -31.08
CA PRO A 903 -12.71 56.42 -31.06
C PRO A 903 -11.38 57.15 -30.78
N LEU A 904 -10.73 56.86 -29.65
CA LEU A 904 -9.58 57.63 -29.13
C LEU A 904 -8.27 57.42 -29.92
N CYS A 905 -7.95 56.19 -30.32
CA CYS A 905 -6.73 55.91 -31.10
C CYS A 905 -6.81 56.48 -32.53
N LYS A 906 -7.99 56.58 -33.12
CA LYS A 906 -8.18 57.14 -34.48
C LYS A 906 -7.94 58.64 -34.49
N GLU A 907 -8.46 59.37 -33.49
CA GLU A 907 -8.20 60.80 -33.33
C GLU A 907 -6.73 61.09 -33.03
N ALA A 908 -6.09 60.34 -32.13
CA ALA A 908 -4.68 60.53 -31.82
C ALA A 908 -3.74 60.22 -33.01
N VAL A 909 -4.02 59.17 -33.78
CA VAL A 909 -3.27 58.82 -35.00
C VAL A 909 -3.56 59.79 -36.14
N MET A 910 -4.78 60.31 -36.24
CA MET A 910 -5.14 61.35 -37.21
C MET A 910 -4.47 62.69 -36.84
N ILE A 911 -4.37 63.03 -35.55
CA ILE A 911 -3.62 64.18 -35.03
C ILE A 911 -2.12 64.00 -35.28
N LEU A 912 -1.55 62.81 -35.07
CA LEU A 912 -0.15 62.50 -35.40
C LEU A 912 0.10 62.59 -36.91
N ARG A 913 -0.79 62.07 -37.76
CA ARG A 913 -0.70 62.22 -39.22
C ARG A 913 -0.84 63.68 -39.67
N LEU A 914 -1.72 64.45 -39.04
CA LEU A 914 -1.89 65.89 -39.29
C LEU A 914 -0.69 66.70 -38.81
N LEU A 915 -0.06 66.32 -37.69
CA LEU A 915 1.16 66.93 -37.18
C LEU A 915 2.35 66.61 -38.08
N ILE A 916 2.48 65.37 -38.57
CA ILE A 916 3.50 64.96 -39.55
C ILE A 916 3.30 65.67 -40.89
N GLN A 917 2.05 65.82 -41.38
CA GLN A 917 1.74 66.58 -42.61
C GLN A 917 1.97 68.09 -42.46
N LYS A 918 1.81 68.67 -41.26
CA LYS A 918 2.15 70.08 -41.00
C LYS A 918 3.65 70.32 -40.83
N THR A 919 4.46 69.28 -40.67
CA THR A 919 5.92 69.34 -40.56
C THR A 919 6.61 68.58 -41.69
N GLY A 920 6.19 68.82 -42.94
CA GLY A 920 6.96 68.45 -44.14
C GLY A 920 8.37 69.08 -44.13
N PRO A 921 9.27 68.63 -45.03
CA PRO A 921 10.73 68.81 -44.93
C PRO A 921 11.20 70.20 -44.50
#